data_AF-X6HAS7-F1
#
_entry.id   AF-X6HAS7-F1
#
_cell.length_a   1.000
_cell.length_b   1.000
_cell.length_c   1.000
_cell.angle_alpha   90.00
_cell.angle_beta   90.00
_cell.angle_gamma   90.00
#
_symmetry.space_group_name_H-M   'P 1'
#
loop_
_entity.id
_entity.type
_entity.pdbx_description
1 polymer ?
#
loop_
_entity_poly.entity_id
_entity_poly.type
_entity_poly.pdbx_seq_one_letter_code
_entity_poly.pdbx_strand_id
1 'polypeptide(L)'
;MLRLCGFIAVFFVAALTTFDASADRRVALVIGNSDYRQFPALKNPVKDAEDVSKTFRLAGFEVFVASNLTKLQFEEQFRNYLAAIDGADLAVVYYSGHGFQIGGENFLIPVDASLKQAADIEVQAIKLNDVLEQMRSKSKIQVIVLDACRNNPFPRKNYWLRDQLITSGNAGLAQVRSSLNTLIAFATEPGAAAYDGSGDLSPFSAAFSRRALAPNQEIRTVMAAVRRDVVEATKGLQVPWENSSLIDEVVLMRRSNRPSLPPVLEKIVLSGVGPVDLGLPEPVDVDGGTITVSIERPPALGRLMLDGEPVEVGEPIQGKDLPRLQMDVPKGVDAQDEVDMLAYATHDNWGGQSQGILVFRVKSGEGAHGEQVMASLAAEQKQQVVERGIHITGAAEAIENRDIDVPVGVGPVALNLDFPTDDPAVSLKVSAYPATGTLSLPDRTLSPQSSLMAAEVDRLRYEPQIGVAAPVEVGFEIRADSSSSKPATMKLSPTVDPCDSAAGEPLDLQGVVPGLLPNEIGAGAVEVCEAAVKAYPDVPRFRYELGRALLATGKVEEAKTAIEEAAKKGHVRAVFELGYMYATGTGLVIDRTQANALYAAASDKGDPYGMTSWGRALFNGYGVKPDTAKGLDLLLKAAAMGHTYAMNDLAAIFTEGRNGVTADPARAVAFLEAGVQRQDMYSMNLLGRNYLAGVGVEKDPKQAQGLFQKAMDLGQPYAPASLARMYRDGVGVEQNLDEAQRLFELATARGDQSGAYDRAALEMQKGANADQTIAVRYLAFAVALDLRKELPGAQTTLTKFEVKTKTAALKQLRGELKSKIPAKGSLDDQLVNAARAVWEQANPRRDLF
;
A
#
# COMPACT_ATOMS: atom_id res chain seq x y z
N MET A 1 -50.62 -42.50 -32.59
CA MET A 1 -51.70 -41.49 -32.70
C MET A 1 -51.85 -40.82 -31.35
N LEU A 2 -51.60 -39.50 -31.31
CA LEU A 2 -52.15 -38.42 -30.45
C LEU A 2 -52.32 -38.65 -28.93
N ARG A 3 -52.15 -37.71 -27.99
CA ARG A 3 -51.66 -36.31 -27.80
C ARG A 3 -51.94 -36.07 -26.28
N LEU A 4 -51.01 -35.64 -25.43
CA LEU A 4 -50.52 -34.27 -25.16
C LEU A 4 -51.42 -33.40 -24.25
N CYS A 5 -50.81 -32.83 -23.18
CA CYS A 5 -51.15 -31.65 -22.36
C CYS A 5 -52.20 -31.78 -21.23
N GLY A 6 -51.99 -31.25 -20.01
CA GLY A 6 -50.92 -30.38 -19.51
C GLY A 6 -51.09 -30.00 -18.02
N PHE A 7 -50.07 -29.30 -17.52
CA PHE A 7 -49.91 -28.62 -16.22
C PHE A 7 -49.32 -29.41 -15.03
N ILE A 8 -47.99 -29.55 -15.06
CA ILE A 8 -47.14 -29.49 -13.86
C ILE A 8 -46.56 -28.07 -13.81
N ALA A 9 -47.00 -27.26 -12.86
CA ALA A 9 -46.37 -25.98 -12.53
C ALA A 9 -45.26 -26.24 -11.51
N VAL A 10 -44.01 -26.19 -11.98
CA VAL A 10 -42.80 -26.26 -11.15
C VAL A 10 -42.59 -24.89 -10.50
N PHE A 11 -42.63 -24.85 -9.17
CA PHE A 11 -42.13 -23.73 -8.37
C PHE A 11 -40.59 -23.75 -8.42
N PHE A 12 -40.00 -23.11 -9.43
CA PHE A 12 -38.60 -22.69 -9.40
C PHE A 12 -38.54 -21.36 -8.63
N VAL A 13 -38.33 -21.43 -7.31
CA VAL A 13 -37.77 -20.30 -6.57
C VAL A 13 -36.31 -20.24 -6.96
N ALA A 14 -36.01 -19.46 -8.01
CA ALA A 14 -34.66 -19.01 -8.26
C ALA A 14 -34.27 -18.15 -7.05
N ALA A 15 -33.40 -18.70 -6.19
CA ALA A 15 -32.61 -17.89 -5.29
C ALA A 15 -31.75 -16.97 -6.16
N LEU A 16 -32.27 -15.77 -6.42
CA LEU A 16 -31.47 -14.63 -6.87
C LEU A 16 -30.48 -14.37 -5.73
N THR A 17 -29.30 -14.97 -5.81
CA THR A 17 -28.14 -14.43 -5.11
C THR A 17 -27.96 -13.03 -5.68
N THR A 18 -28.39 -12.03 -4.91
CA THR A 18 -27.98 -10.65 -5.15
C THR A 18 -26.47 -10.64 -5.03
N PHE A 19 -25.77 -10.63 -6.17
CA PHE A 19 -24.39 -10.22 -6.17
C PHE A 19 -24.40 -8.78 -5.68
N ASP A 20 -23.95 -8.54 -4.45
CA ASP A 20 -23.62 -7.19 -4.02
C ASP A 20 -22.57 -6.68 -5.00
N ALA A 21 -22.97 -5.74 -5.86
CA ALA A 21 -22.04 -5.03 -6.70
C ALA A 21 -21.09 -4.29 -5.75
N SER A 22 -19.83 -4.68 -5.72
CA SER A 22 -18.80 -3.99 -4.94
C SER A 22 -18.40 -2.72 -5.67
N ALA A 23 -18.21 -1.63 -4.93
CA ALA A 23 -17.56 -0.43 -5.46
C ALA A 23 -16.19 -0.79 -6.10
N ASP A 24 -15.88 -0.25 -7.29
CA ASP A 24 -14.56 -0.42 -7.89
C ASP A 24 -13.49 0.21 -6.99
N ARG A 25 -12.44 -0.54 -6.66
CA ARG A 25 -11.34 0.00 -5.86
C ARG A 25 -10.30 0.65 -6.78
N ARG A 26 -10.13 1.96 -6.62
CA ARG A 26 -9.32 2.82 -7.50
C ARG A 26 -8.31 3.62 -6.67
N VAL A 27 -7.03 3.46 -6.96
CA VAL A 27 -5.97 4.07 -6.16
C VAL A 27 -4.96 4.73 -7.08
N ALA A 28 -4.53 5.95 -6.74
CA ALA A 28 -3.53 6.71 -7.48
C ALA A 28 -2.37 7.13 -6.59
N LEU A 29 -1.15 6.97 -7.07
CA LEU A 29 0.06 7.57 -6.52
C LEU A 29 0.50 8.73 -7.42
N VAL A 30 0.57 9.93 -6.87
CA VAL A 30 0.85 11.17 -7.59
C VAL A 30 2.09 11.82 -6.98
N ILE A 31 3.19 11.84 -7.75
CA ILE A 31 4.49 12.33 -7.28
C ILE A 31 4.93 13.53 -8.12
N GLY A 32 5.29 14.62 -7.45
CA GLY A 32 5.90 15.81 -8.06
C GLY A 32 7.27 16.13 -7.48
N ASN A 33 8.34 15.94 -8.25
CA ASN A 33 9.72 16.25 -7.81
C ASN A 33 10.23 17.52 -8.50
N SER A 34 10.40 18.59 -7.72
CA SER A 34 10.89 19.90 -8.16
C SER A 34 12.26 20.25 -7.58
N ASP A 35 12.49 20.01 -6.29
CA ASP A 35 13.64 20.56 -5.53
C ASP A 35 14.85 19.61 -5.50
N TYR A 36 15.49 19.42 -6.65
CA TYR A 36 16.69 18.58 -6.77
C TYR A 36 17.91 19.16 -6.06
N ARG A 37 18.66 18.32 -5.32
CA ARG A 37 19.85 18.77 -4.57
C ARG A 37 21.06 19.09 -5.44
N GLN A 38 21.14 18.50 -6.63
CA GLN A 38 22.33 18.58 -7.50
C GLN A 38 22.11 19.44 -8.75
N PHE A 39 20.88 19.82 -9.07
CA PHE A 39 20.51 20.55 -10.30
C PHE A 39 19.46 21.62 -10.00
N PRO A 40 19.25 22.59 -10.91
CA PRO A 40 18.21 23.61 -10.73
C PRO A 40 16.83 23.00 -10.51
N ALA A 41 16.03 23.65 -9.67
CA ALA A 41 14.68 23.22 -9.38
C ALA A 41 13.78 23.31 -10.62
N LEU A 42 12.89 22.34 -10.79
CA LEU A 42 11.85 22.38 -11.81
C LEU A 42 10.67 23.24 -11.32
N LYS A 43 10.07 24.02 -12.22
CA LYS A 43 9.05 25.03 -11.84
C LYS A 43 7.69 24.42 -11.48
N ASN A 44 7.26 23.39 -12.20
CA ASN A 44 5.87 22.93 -12.22
C ASN A 44 5.58 21.61 -11.48
N PRO A 45 6.49 20.63 -11.31
CA PRO A 45 6.10 19.27 -10.91
C PRO A 45 5.26 19.15 -9.64
N VAL A 46 5.52 19.97 -8.61
CA VAL A 46 4.71 19.99 -7.39
C VAL A 46 3.28 20.49 -7.68
N LYS A 47 3.13 21.58 -8.44
CA LYS A 47 1.83 22.12 -8.84
C LYS A 47 1.06 21.18 -9.76
N ASP A 48 1.77 20.52 -10.68
CA ASP A 48 1.19 19.50 -11.55
C ASP A 48 0.63 18.32 -10.73
N ALA A 49 1.42 17.82 -9.76
CA ALA A 49 0.98 16.77 -8.84
C ALA A 49 -0.22 17.20 -7.99
N GLU A 50 -0.25 18.43 -7.48
CA GLU A 50 -1.40 18.97 -6.74
C GLU A 50 -2.68 18.99 -7.58
N ASP A 51 -2.61 19.50 -8.81
CA ASP A 51 -3.76 19.60 -9.73
C ASP A 51 -4.27 18.21 -10.16
N VAL A 52 -3.36 17.31 -10.54
CA VAL A 52 -3.70 15.94 -10.90
C VAL A 52 -4.26 15.17 -9.70
N SER A 53 -3.77 15.41 -8.47
CA SER A 53 -4.31 14.78 -7.26
C SER A 53 -5.77 15.18 -7.02
N LYS A 54 -6.12 16.45 -7.22
CA LYS A 54 -7.51 16.94 -7.11
C LYS A 54 -8.40 16.30 -8.17
N THR A 55 -7.88 16.20 -9.39
CA THR A 55 -8.56 15.55 -10.52
C THR A 55 -8.88 14.09 -10.21
N PHE A 56 -7.92 13.32 -9.70
CA PHE A 56 -8.16 11.92 -9.33
C PHE A 56 -9.14 11.76 -8.16
N ARG A 57 -9.07 12.63 -7.13
CA ARG A 57 -10.06 12.62 -6.03
C ARG A 57 -11.47 12.89 -6.53
N LEU A 58 -11.64 13.84 -7.46
CA LEU A 58 -12.93 14.10 -8.10
C LEU A 58 -13.42 12.89 -8.92
N ALA A 59 -12.50 12.11 -9.47
CA ALA A 59 -12.78 10.86 -10.18
C ALA A 59 -12.96 9.63 -9.27
N GLY A 60 -13.04 9.81 -7.95
CA GLY A 60 -13.32 8.74 -6.99
C GLY A 60 -12.13 7.83 -6.68
N PHE A 61 -10.90 8.30 -6.88
CA PHE A 61 -9.69 7.58 -6.47
C PHE A 61 -9.33 7.92 -5.03
N GLU A 62 -8.82 6.92 -4.31
CA GLU A 62 -7.91 7.17 -3.19
C GLU A 62 -6.59 7.70 -3.74
N VAL A 63 -6.07 8.80 -3.20
CA VAL A 63 -4.89 9.47 -3.77
C VAL A 63 -3.76 9.65 -2.76
N PHE A 64 -2.68 8.91 -2.99
CA PHE A 64 -1.39 9.10 -2.34
C PHE A 64 -0.65 10.23 -3.05
N VAL A 65 -0.58 11.40 -2.44
CA VAL A 65 0.14 12.56 -2.99
C VAL A 65 1.44 12.79 -2.24
N ALA A 66 2.52 12.99 -2.99
CA ALA A 66 3.83 13.24 -2.42
C ALA A 66 4.66 14.18 -3.30
N SER A 67 5.62 14.87 -2.70
CA SER A 67 6.44 15.85 -3.40
C SER A 67 7.87 15.85 -2.90
N ASN A 68 8.82 16.10 -3.80
CA ASN A 68 10.25 16.21 -3.51
C ASN A 68 10.82 15.02 -2.74
N LEU A 69 10.47 13.81 -3.17
CA LEU A 69 10.84 12.58 -2.47
C LEU A 69 12.32 12.25 -2.64
N THR A 70 12.99 12.00 -1.52
CA THR A 70 14.27 11.27 -1.49
C THR A 70 14.06 9.81 -1.87
N LYS A 71 15.14 9.08 -2.19
CA LYS A 71 15.06 7.64 -2.53
C LYS A 71 14.34 6.82 -1.45
N LEU A 72 14.67 7.03 -0.17
CA LEU A 72 14.05 6.31 0.94
C LEU A 72 12.56 6.67 1.11
N GLN A 73 12.22 7.96 0.99
CA GLN A 73 10.82 8.39 1.08
C GLN A 73 10.01 7.91 -0.13
N PHE A 74 10.60 7.84 -1.33
CA PHE A 74 9.95 7.25 -2.50
C PHE A 74 9.61 5.79 -2.25
N GLU A 75 10.57 5.00 -1.78
CA GLU A 75 10.35 3.58 -1.48
C GLU A 75 9.27 3.37 -0.40
N GLU A 76 9.25 4.22 0.64
CA GLU A 76 8.22 4.19 1.68
C GLU A 76 6.83 4.51 1.13
N GLN A 77 6.68 5.63 0.41
CA GLN A 77 5.41 6.01 -0.20
C GLN A 77 4.92 4.97 -1.20
N PHE A 78 5.84 4.39 -1.99
CA PHE A 78 5.50 3.33 -2.92
C PHE A 78 5.05 2.04 -2.22
N ARG A 79 5.67 1.65 -1.09
CA ARG A 79 5.21 0.50 -0.29
C ARG A 79 3.80 0.72 0.28
N ASN A 80 3.52 1.91 0.83
CA ASN A 80 2.18 2.22 1.33
C ASN A 80 1.13 2.14 0.21
N TYR A 81 1.47 2.66 -0.98
CA TYR A 81 0.66 2.54 -2.17
C TYR A 81 0.47 1.07 -2.61
N LEU A 82 1.53 0.25 -2.60
CA LEU A 82 1.45 -1.18 -2.94
C LEU A 82 0.51 -1.95 -2.01
N ALA A 83 0.53 -1.65 -0.71
CA ALA A 83 -0.40 -2.23 0.26
C ALA A 83 -1.85 -1.78 -0.02
N ALA A 84 -2.05 -0.53 -0.42
CA ALA A 84 -3.38 0.01 -0.75
C ALA A 84 -3.93 -0.51 -2.08
N ILE A 85 -3.10 -0.88 -3.06
CA ILE A 85 -3.60 -1.39 -4.35
C ILE A 85 -3.84 -2.90 -4.39
N ASP A 86 -3.66 -3.62 -3.28
CA ASP A 86 -3.87 -5.07 -3.25
C ASP A 86 -5.34 -5.42 -3.55
N GLY A 87 -5.58 -6.08 -4.68
CA GLY A 87 -6.93 -6.34 -5.20
C GLY A 87 -7.61 -5.16 -5.88
N ALA A 88 -6.90 -4.04 -6.14
CA ALA A 88 -7.48 -2.88 -6.81
C ALA A 88 -7.85 -3.16 -8.28
N ASP A 89 -8.97 -2.60 -8.74
CA ASP A 89 -9.43 -2.69 -10.12
C ASP A 89 -8.59 -1.82 -11.04
N LEU A 90 -8.21 -0.63 -10.57
CA LEU A 90 -7.41 0.34 -11.31
C LEU A 90 -6.38 1.00 -10.41
N ALA A 91 -5.11 0.81 -10.76
CA ALA A 91 -3.96 1.38 -10.07
C ALA A 91 -3.25 2.38 -10.99
N VAL A 92 -3.07 3.61 -10.52
CA VAL A 92 -2.48 4.69 -11.32
C VAL A 92 -1.21 5.22 -10.66
N VAL A 93 -0.14 5.39 -11.44
CA VAL A 93 1.03 6.18 -11.02
C VAL A 93 1.15 7.38 -11.94
N TYR A 94 1.04 8.58 -11.37
CA TYR A 94 1.40 9.83 -12.02
C TYR A 94 2.74 10.32 -11.47
N TYR A 95 3.69 10.65 -12.35
CA TYR A 95 4.99 11.20 -11.96
C TYR A 95 5.32 12.41 -12.80
N SER A 96 5.63 13.53 -12.13
CA SER A 96 6.21 14.74 -12.72
C SER A 96 7.58 15.01 -12.11
N GLY A 97 8.59 15.28 -12.97
CA GLY A 97 9.98 15.48 -12.54
C GLY A 97 11.01 15.08 -13.61
N HIS A 98 12.25 14.77 -13.18
CA HIS A 98 13.27 14.21 -14.06
C HIS A 98 13.13 12.69 -14.24
N GLY A 99 13.19 12.23 -15.48
CA GLY A 99 13.34 10.81 -15.80
C GLY A 99 14.10 10.62 -17.11
N PHE A 100 14.89 9.57 -17.24
CA PHE A 100 15.65 9.35 -18.47
C PHE A 100 15.89 7.86 -18.75
N GLN A 101 16.31 7.58 -19.98
CA GLN A 101 16.54 6.22 -20.48
C GLN A 101 18.02 5.83 -20.38
N ILE A 102 18.27 4.61 -19.92
CA ILE A 102 19.57 3.94 -20.06
C ILE A 102 19.33 2.51 -20.54
N GLY A 103 19.95 2.09 -21.64
CA GLY A 103 19.91 0.69 -22.08
C GLY A 103 18.52 0.15 -22.44
N GLY A 104 17.56 1.02 -22.80
CA GLY A 104 16.18 0.60 -23.03
C GLY A 104 15.28 0.63 -21.79
N GLU A 105 15.85 0.96 -20.63
CA GLU A 105 15.14 1.03 -19.34
C GLU A 105 14.90 2.48 -18.93
N ASN A 106 13.75 2.72 -18.30
CA ASN A 106 13.33 4.04 -17.85
C ASN A 106 13.55 4.19 -16.34
N PHE A 107 14.13 5.33 -15.94
CA PHE A 107 14.40 5.65 -14.55
C PHE A 107 13.72 6.95 -14.13
N LEU A 108 13.06 6.93 -12.98
CA LEU A 108 12.53 8.12 -12.30
C LEU A 108 13.56 8.55 -11.25
N ILE A 109 13.74 9.86 -11.09
CA ILE A 109 14.87 10.41 -10.32
C ILE A 109 14.37 11.05 -9.01
N PRO A 110 14.74 10.49 -7.85
CA PRO A 110 14.55 11.12 -6.54
C PRO A 110 15.37 12.41 -6.39
N VAL A 111 14.92 13.33 -5.53
CA VAL A 111 15.54 14.66 -5.42
C VAL A 111 16.96 14.66 -4.85
N ASP A 112 17.34 13.58 -4.18
CA ASP A 112 18.66 13.39 -3.58
C ASP A 112 19.65 12.60 -4.44
N ALA A 113 19.23 12.12 -5.61
CA ALA A 113 20.10 11.40 -6.52
C ALA A 113 21.26 12.29 -7.01
N SER A 114 22.48 11.74 -6.98
CA SER A 114 23.69 12.41 -7.45
C SER A 114 24.34 11.74 -8.65
N LEU A 115 24.13 10.44 -8.83
CA LEU A 115 24.61 9.62 -9.95
C LEU A 115 26.05 9.91 -10.39
N LYS A 116 26.95 10.10 -9.41
CA LYS A 116 28.36 10.42 -9.63
C LYS A 116 29.12 9.18 -10.12
N GLN A 117 28.75 8.00 -9.61
CA GLN A 117 29.34 6.72 -9.98
C GLN A 117 28.44 5.93 -10.93
N ALA A 118 29.00 4.96 -11.68
CA ALA A 118 28.20 4.13 -12.60
C ALA A 118 27.17 3.27 -11.88
N ALA A 119 27.48 2.82 -10.66
CA ALA A 119 26.64 1.98 -9.82
C ALA A 119 25.46 2.73 -9.19
N ASP A 120 25.58 4.06 -9.06
CA ASP A 120 24.60 4.88 -8.35
C ASP A 120 23.19 4.76 -8.95
N ILE A 121 23.05 4.47 -10.25
CA ILE A 121 21.74 4.31 -10.88
C ILE A 121 20.93 3.16 -10.24
N GLU A 122 21.59 2.09 -9.82
CA GLU A 122 20.92 0.90 -9.28
C GLU A 122 20.46 1.10 -7.84
N VAL A 123 21.05 2.06 -7.11
CA VAL A 123 20.76 2.29 -5.69
C VAL A 123 20.12 3.65 -5.40
N GLN A 124 20.25 4.64 -6.29
CA GLN A 124 19.71 6.00 -6.10
C GLN A 124 18.47 6.29 -6.99
N ALA A 125 18.27 5.58 -8.10
CA ALA A 125 17.13 5.81 -8.99
C ALA A 125 15.99 4.79 -8.80
N ILE A 126 14.83 5.06 -9.41
CA ILE A 126 13.68 4.18 -9.41
C ILE A 126 13.48 3.64 -10.83
N LYS A 127 13.60 2.31 -11.01
CA LYS A 127 13.36 1.68 -12.30
C LYS A 127 11.87 1.54 -12.56
N LEU A 128 11.39 2.13 -13.66
CA LEU A 128 9.96 2.14 -14.00
C LEU A 128 9.38 0.74 -14.24
N ASN A 129 10.18 -0.15 -14.82
CA ASN A 129 9.73 -1.52 -15.06
C ASN A 129 9.49 -2.29 -13.75
N ASP A 130 10.27 -2.01 -12.71
CA ASP A 130 10.07 -2.65 -11.39
C ASP A 130 8.81 -2.11 -10.71
N VAL A 131 8.50 -0.81 -10.90
CA VAL A 131 7.21 -0.22 -10.47
C VAL A 131 6.04 -0.91 -11.16
N LEU A 132 6.12 -1.09 -12.49
CA LEU A 132 5.09 -1.78 -13.27
C LEU A 132 4.89 -3.24 -12.84
N GLU A 133 5.99 -3.98 -12.66
CA GLU A 133 5.93 -5.39 -12.23
C GLU A 133 5.27 -5.53 -10.85
N GLN A 134 5.59 -4.65 -9.91
CA GLN A 134 4.98 -4.65 -8.57
C GLN A 134 3.50 -4.24 -8.60
N MET A 135 3.11 -3.27 -9.43
CA MET A 135 1.69 -2.93 -9.61
C MET A 135 0.89 -4.10 -10.20
N ARG A 136 1.46 -4.84 -11.15
CA ARG A 136 0.81 -5.99 -11.80
C ARG A 136 0.53 -7.14 -10.86
N SER A 137 1.37 -7.36 -9.85
CA SER A 137 1.14 -8.45 -8.90
C SER A 137 -0.01 -8.16 -7.92
N LYS A 138 -0.47 -6.90 -7.86
CA LYS A 138 -1.46 -6.40 -6.89
C LYS A 138 -2.77 -5.91 -7.50
N SER A 139 -2.75 -5.38 -8.73
CA SER A 139 -3.92 -4.74 -9.35
C SER A 139 -4.33 -5.39 -10.68
N LYS A 140 -5.59 -5.20 -11.10
CA LYS A 140 -6.09 -5.73 -12.37
C LYS A 140 -5.61 -4.91 -13.58
N ILE A 141 -5.65 -3.59 -13.47
CA ILE A 141 -5.29 -2.65 -14.54
C ILE A 141 -4.27 -1.63 -14.01
N GLN A 142 -3.20 -1.41 -14.77
CA GLN A 142 -2.13 -0.48 -14.41
C GLN A 142 -2.08 0.68 -15.41
N VAL A 143 -2.16 1.90 -14.91
CA VAL A 143 -1.97 3.12 -15.71
C VAL A 143 -0.77 3.87 -15.16
N ILE A 144 0.18 4.22 -16.01
CA ILE A 144 1.27 5.12 -15.66
C ILE A 144 1.20 6.36 -16.55
N VAL A 145 1.25 7.54 -15.94
CA VAL A 145 1.27 8.84 -16.60
C VAL A 145 2.56 9.55 -16.22
N LEU A 146 3.43 9.81 -17.20
CA LEU A 146 4.74 10.42 -16.98
C LEU A 146 4.81 11.82 -17.60
N ASP A 147 4.76 12.84 -16.75
CA ASP A 147 5.03 14.23 -17.07
C ASP A 147 6.47 14.61 -16.73
N ALA A 148 7.42 13.84 -17.28
CA ALA A 148 8.83 13.98 -16.94
C ALA A 148 9.67 14.52 -18.09
N CYS A 149 10.59 15.44 -17.79
CA CYS A 149 11.65 15.84 -18.71
C CYS A 149 12.51 14.62 -19.01
N ARG A 150 12.65 14.28 -20.29
CA ARG A 150 13.29 13.05 -20.72
C ARG A 150 14.82 13.11 -20.87
N ASN A 151 15.42 14.27 -20.59
CA ASN A 151 16.87 14.47 -20.73
C ASN A 151 17.61 13.98 -19.48
N ASN A 152 18.78 13.36 -19.66
CA ASN A 152 19.68 13.05 -18.56
C ASN A 152 20.32 14.35 -18.04
N PRO A 153 20.01 14.81 -16.80
CA PRO A 153 20.60 16.04 -16.26
C PRO A 153 22.05 15.81 -15.76
N PHE A 154 22.52 14.55 -15.71
CA PHE A 154 23.81 14.20 -15.14
C PHE A 154 24.92 14.23 -16.21
N PRO A 155 26.12 14.74 -15.87
CA PRO A 155 27.25 14.83 -16.80
C PRO A 155 27.82 13.45 -17.18
N ARG A 156 27.60 12.43 -16.33
CA ARG A 156 28.08 11.07 -16.56
C ARG A 156 27.27 10.37 -17.65
N LYS A 157 27.98 9.59 -18.48
CA LYS A 157 27.39 8.84 -19.58
C LYS A 157 27.41 7.31 -19.43
N ASN A 158 28.15 6.71 -18.50
CA ASN A 158 28.23 5.25 -18.39
C ASN A 158 27.66 4.76 -17.05
N TYR A 159 26.74 3.79 -17.10
CA TYR A 159 26.00 3.30 -15.95
C TYR A 159 25.89 1.77 -15.96
N TRP A 160 25.86 1.16 -14.78
CA TRP A 160 25.62 -0.27 -14.65
C TRP A 160 24.13 -0.58 -14.80
N LEU A 161 23.83 -1.59 -15.59
CA LEU A 161 22.51 -2.22 -15.65
C LEU A 161 22.72 -3.73 -15.61
N ARG A 162 22.44 -4.36 -14.47
CA ARG A 162 22.72 -5.80 -14.24
C ARG A 162 24.21 -6.10 -14.44
N ASP A 163 24.58 -7.00 -15.33
CA ASP A 163 25.97 -7.39 -15.60
C ASP A 163 26.63 -6.57 -16.71
N GLN A 164 25.99 -5.49 -17.20
CA GLN A 164 26.45 -4.71 -18.35
C GLN A 164 26.67 -3.24 -18.01
N LEU A 165 27.79 -2.69 -18.48
CA LEU A 165 28.07 -1.26 -18.43
C LEU A 165 27.56 -0.61 -19.72
N ILE A 166 26.55 0.26 -19.61
CA ILE A 166 25.84 0.86 -20.73
C ILE A 166 26.10 2.36 -20.80
N THR A 167 26.33 2.86 -22.01
CA THR A 167 26.44 4.30 -22.27
C THR A 167 25.07 4.93 -22.50
N SER A 168 24.67 5.90 -21.67
CA SER A 168 23.49 6.74 -21.86
C SER A 168 23.64 7.58 -23.13
N GLY A 169 22.68 7.46 -24.04
CA GLY A 169 22.52 8.40 -25.15
C GLY A 169 21.84 9.69 -24.68
N ASN A 170 21.79 10.71 -25.54
CA ASN A 170 20.98 11.92 -25.34
C ASN A 170 19.46 11.65 -25.59
N ALA A 171 19.03 10.40 -25.42
CA ALA A 171 17.69 9.96 -25.77
C ALA A 171 16.73 10.13 -24.57
N GLY A 172 15.49 10.48 -24.89
CA GLY A 172 14.39 10.53 -23.93
C GLY A 172 13.99 9.16 -23.36
N LEU A 173 12.88 9.07 -22.59
CA LEU A 173 12.36 7.80 -22.08
C LEU A 173 12.09 6.79 -23.22
N ALA A 174 12.51 5.55 -22.99
CA ALA A 174 12.31 4.41 -23.86
C ALA A 174 10.83 4.06 -24.02
N GLN A 175 10.49 3.46 -25.17
CA GLN A 175 9.25 2.71 -25.28
C GLN A 175 9.29 1.50 -24.34
N VAL A 176 8.34 1.45 -23.41
CA VAL A 176 8.16 0.28 -22.54
C VAL A 176 7.31 -0.76 -23.26
N ARG A 177 7.72 -2.03 -23.22
CA ARG A 177 6.88 -3.13 -23.69
C ARG A 177 5.70 -3.31 -22.72
N SER A 178 4.50 -2.98 -23.17
CA SER A 178 3.28 -3.16 -22.39
C SER A 178 2.95 -4.66 -22.28
N SER A 179 2.82 -5.18 -21.06
CA SER A 179 2.13 -6.45 -20.80
C SER A 179 0.63 -6.24 -20.82
N LEU A 180 -0.19 -7.30 -20.84
CA LEU A 180 -1.67 -7.19 -20.77
C LEU A 180 -2.16 -6.21 -19.69
N ASN A 181 -3.25 -5.49 -19.98
CA ASN A 181 -3.94 -4.56 -19.07
C ASN A 181 -3.10 -3.40 -18.53
N THR A 182 -2.15 -2.91 -19.34
CA THR A 182 -1.30 -1.76 -19.00
C THR A 182 -1.50 -0.61 -19.99
N LEU A 183 -1.57 0.62 -19.48
CA LEU A 183 -1.42 1.84 -20.29
C LEU A 183 -0.30 2.70 -19.73
N ILE A 184 0.60 3.16 -20.60
CA ILE A 184 1.67 4.08 -20.23
C ILE A 184 1.58 5.29 -21.14
N ALA A 185 1.23 6.43 -20.54
CA ALA A 185 1.17 7.74 -21.18
C ALA A 185 2.42 8.55 -20.84
N PHE A 186 2.90 9.29 -21.83
CA PHE A 186 4.05 10.16 -21.72
C PHE A 186 3.70 11.55 -22.23
N ALA A 187 4.23 12.57 -21.57
CA ALA A 187 4.00 13.95 -21.95
C ALA A 187 4.52 14.32 -23.35
N THR A 188 5.47 13.56 -23.91
CA THR A 188 6.05 13.82 -25.23
C THR A 188 6.51 12.52 -25.93
N GLU A 189 6.81 12.61 -27.22
CA GLU A 189 7.20 11.49 -28.08
C GLU A 189 8.59 10.90 -27.74
N PRO A 190 8.87 9.61 -28.06
CA PRO A 190 10.18 8.99 -27.89
C PRO A 190 11.34 9.87 -28.37
N GLY A 191 12.31 10.13 -27.49
CA GLY A 191 13.48 10.95 -27.83
C GLY A 191 13.32 12.47 -27.70
N ALA A 192 12.11 13.00 -27.50
CA ALA A 192 11.86 14.44 -27.32
C ALA A 192 11.80 14.87 -25.85
N ALA A 193 11.92 16.18 -25.59
CA ALA A 193 11.78 16.79 -24.26
C ALA A 193 10.35 17.33 -24.05
N ALA A 194 9.86 17.27 -22.80
CA ALA A 194 8.60 17.90 -22.40
C ALA A 194 8.84 19.39 -22.11
N TYR A 195 7.90 20.26 -22.47
CA TYR A 195 7.99 21.70 -22.25
C TYR A 195 7.38 22.07 -20.90
N ASP A 196 8.04 22.97 -20.19
CA ASP A 196 7.53 23.55 -18.93
C ASP A 196 6.36 24.52 -19.18
N GLY A 197 6.15 24.99 -20.41
CA GLY A 197 5.13 26.00 -20.71
C GLY A 197 5.41 27.36 -20.07
N SER A 198 4.44 28.28 -20.15
CA SER A 198 4.53 29.63 -19.58
C SER A 198 3.64 29.85 -18.35
N GLY A 199 2.70 28.94 -18.10
CA GLY A 199 1.75 29.00 -16.99
C GLY A 199 2.30 28.42 -15.68
N ASP A 200 1.37 28.18 -14.74
CA ASP A 200 1.63 27.53 -13.45
C ASP A 200 1.66 26.00 -13.52
N LEU A 201 1.08 25.42 -14.57
CA LEU A 201 1.06 23.99 -14.86
C LEU A 201 1.78 23.70 -16.18
N SER A 202 2.31 22.49 -16.32
CA SER A 202 2.82 22.02 -17.61
C SER A 202 1.69 21.94 -18.65
N PRO A 203 1.96 22.13 -19.96
CA PRO A 203 0.94 21.98 -21.00
C PRO A 203 0.25 20.62 -20.98
N PHE A 204 1.00 19.55 -20.66
CA PHE A 204 0.49 18.20 -20.58
C PHE A 204 -0.45 18.02 -19.38
N SER A 205 -0.03 18.43 -18.20
CA SER A 205 -0.82 18.29 -16.97
C SER A 205 -2.09 19.13 -17.02
N ALA A 206 -2.01 20.38 -17.49
CA ALA A 206 -3.17 21.23 -17.69
C ALA A 206 -4.19 20.63 -18.69
N ALA A 207 -3.72 19.96 -19.75
CA ALA A 207 -4.59 19.26 -20.69
C ALA A 207 -5.16 17.96 -20.10
N PHE A 208 -4.34 17.19 -19.39
CA PHE A 208 -4.73 15.94 -18.75
C PHE A 208 -5.83 16.16 -17.73
N SER A 209 -5.64 17.04 -16.75
CA SER A 209 -6.63 17.29 -15.69
C SER A 209 -7.98 17.73 -16.24
N ARG A 210 -7.99 18.61 -17.27
CA ARG A 210 -9.21 19.04 -17.94
C ARG A 210 -9.94 17.89 -18.63
N ARG A 211 -9.21 17.00 -19.32
CA ARG A 211 -9.80 15.90 -20.11
C ARG A 211 -10.12 14.66 -19.28
N ALA A 212 -9.40 14.43 -18.18
CA ALA A 212 -9.60 13.28 -17.30
C ALA A 212 -10.95 13.30 -16.57
N LEU A 213 -11.53 14.49 -16.37
CA LEU A 213 -12.87 14.67 -15.80
C LEU A 213 -13.99 14.53 -16.84
N ALA A 214 -13.68 14.20 -18.09
CA ALA A 214 -14.70 13.91 -19.09
C ALA A 214 -15.47 12.63 -18.68
N PRO A 215 -16.77 12.75 -18.38
CA PRO A 215 -17.55 11.68 -17.79
C PRO A 215 -17.74 10.55 -18.80
N ASN A 216 -17.60 9.31 -18.32
CA ASN A 216 -17.87 8.09 -19.08
C ASN A 216 -17.06 7.98 -20.39
N GLN A 217 -15.95 8.72 -20.49
CA GLN A 217 -15.07 8.69 -21.65
C GLN A 217 -13.93 7.68 -21.45
N GLU A 218 -13.73 6.85 -22.47
CA GLU A 218 -12.64 5.88 -22.49
C GLU A 218 -11.26 6.58 -22.53
N ILE A 219 -10.29 6.05 -21.78
CA ILE A 219 -9.01 6.69 -21.50
C ILE A 219 -8.15 6.94 -22.74
N ARG A 220 -8.15 6.06 -23.76
CA ARG A 220 -7.42 6.31 -25.01
C ARG A 220 -8.03 7.49 -25.76
N THR A 221 -9.35 7.64 -25.70
CA THR A 221 -10.04 8.81 -26.26
C THR A 221 -9.70 10.09 -25.50
N VAL A 222 -9.63 10.01 -24.16
CA VAL A 222 -9.13 11.11 -23.30
C VAL A 222 -7.69 11.48 -23.71
N MET A 223 -6.78 10.52 -23.82
CA MET A 223 -5.38 10.76 -24.19
C MET A 223 -5.23 11.33 -25.61
N ALA A 224 -6.06 10.89 -26.55
CA ALA A 224 -6.10 11.49 -27.89
C ALA A 224 -6.53 12.97 -27.85
N ALA A 225 -7.45 13.33 -26.97
CA ALA A 225 -7.85 14.72 -26.75
C ALA A 225 -6.74 15.53 -26.04
N VAL A 226 -6.09 14.95 -25.03
CA VAL A 226 -4.90 15.54 -24.38
C VAL A 226 -3.82 15.84 -25.41
N ARG A 227 -3.51 14.89 -26.31
CA ARG A 227 -2.54 15.09 -27.38
C ARG A 227 -2.89 16.29 -28.26
N ARG A 228 -4.15 16.41 -28.69
CA ARG A 228 -4.60 17.55 -29.50
C ARG A 228 -4.38 18.88 -28.78
N ASP A 229 -4.79 18.95 -27.52
CA ASP A 229 -4.71 20.18 -26.73
C ASP A 229 -3.24 20.59 -26.46
N VAL A 230 -2.35 19.62 -26.22
CA VAL A 230 -0.91 19.89 -26.02
C VAL A 230 -0.24 20.34 -27.31
N VAL A 231 -0.53 19.68 -28.43
CA VAL A 231 -0.01 20.07 -29.75
C VAL A 231 -0.44 21.49 -30.09
N GLU A 232 -1.70 21.85 -29.83
CA GLU A 232 -2.21 23.20 -30.03
C GLU A 232 -1.50 24.22 -29.12
N ALA A 233 -1.47 23.95 -27.80
CA ALA A 233 -0.87 24.85 -26.81
C ALA A 233 0.64 25.07 -27.02
N THR A 234 1.34 24.07 -27.57
CA THR A 234 2.78 24.14 -27.84
C THR A 234 3.13 24.45 -29.29
N LYS A 235 2.13 24.71 -30.15
CA LYS A 235 2.31 24.95 -31.60
C LYS A 235 3.09 23.81 -32.29
N GLY A 236 2.84 22.58 -31.88
CA GLY A 236 3.45 21.36 -32.40
C GLY A 236 4.83 21.03 -31.85
N LEU A 237 5.34 21.77 -30.86
CA LEU A 237 6.65 21.50 -30.26
C LEU A 237 6.65 20.30 -29.31
N GLN A 238 5.48 19.90 -28.81
CA GLN A 238 5.30 18.76 -27.92
C GLN A 238 4.15 17.89 -28.41
N VAL A 239 4.40 16.58 -28.51
CA VAL A 239 3.39 15.60 -28.95
C VAL A 239 3.30 14.47 -27.91
N PRO A 240 2.27 14.45 -27.06
CA PRO A 240 2.07 13.36 -26.11
C PRO A 240 1.94 12.00 -26.79
N TRP A 241 2.43 10.95 -26.12
CA TRP A 241 2.49 9.59 -26.65
C TRP A 241 1.99 8.57 -25.64
N GLU A 242 1.35 7.50 -26.09
CA GLU A 242 0.93 6.39 -25.22
C GLU A 242 1.24 5.03 -25.83
N ASN A 243 1.47 4.04 -24.96
CA ASN A 243 1.47 2.63 -25.30
C ASN A 243 0.39 1.94 -24.47
N SER A 244 -0.49 1.19 -25.12
CA SER A 244 -1.63 0.55 -24.47
C SER A 244 -1.76 -0.90 -24.91
N SER A 245 -1.97 -1.76 -23.93
CA SER A 245 -2.36 -3.17 -24.05
C SER A 245 -3.67 -3.46 -23.30
N LEU A 246 -4.42 -2.40 -22.97
CA LEU A 246 -5.75 -2.49 -22.36
C LEU A 246 -6.67 -3.35 -23.23
N ILE A 247 -7.21 -4.40 -22.62
CA ILE A 247 -8.23 -5.28 -23.22
C ILE A 247 -9.60 -4.62 -23.08
N ASP A 248 -9.93 -4.22 -21.85
CA ASP A 248 -11.22 -3.63 -21.50
C ASP A 248 -11.18 -2.10 -21.61
N GLU A 249 -12.37 -1.50 -21.69
CA GLU A 249 -12.52 -0.05 -21.63
C GLU A 249 -12.22 0.47 -20.23
N VAL A 250 -11.29 1.42 -20.15
CA VAL A 250 -10.93 2.09 -18.90
C VAL A 250 -11.47 3.51 -18.93
N VAL A 251 -12.23 3.86 -17.90
CA VAL A 251 -12.83 5.19 -17.72
C VAL A 251 -12.31 5.76 -16.41
N LEU A 252 -11.66 6.93 -16.48
CA LEU A 252 -11.12 7.62 -15.30
C LEU A 252 -12.27 8.16 -14.44
N MET A 253 -13.14 8.98 -15.04
CA MET A 253 -14.32 9.55 -14.39
C MET A 253 -15.58 8.74 -14.73
N ARG A 254 -15.98 7.81 -13.87
CA ARG A 254 -17.31 7.17 -13.96
C ARG A 254 -18.31 8.04 -13.20
N ARG A 255 -19.41 8.42 -13.84
CA ARG A 255 -20.57 9.03 -13.16
C ARG A 255 -21.75 8.08 -13.23
N SER A 256 -22.47 7.98 -12.12
CA SER A 256 -23.56 7.04 -11.89
C SER A 256 -24.82 7.51 -12.59
N ASN A 257 -25.43 6.68 -13.43
CA ASN A 257 -26.73 6.99 -14.04
C ASN A 257 -27.89 6.74 -13.06
N ARG A 258 -27.93 7.46 -11.94
CA ARG A 258 -29.01 7.33 -10.94
C ARG A 258 -29.41 8.69 -10.37
N PRO A 259 -30.12 9.51 -11.13
CA PRO A 259 -30.96 10.53 -10.52
C PRO A 259 -31.98 9.85 -9.59
N SER A 260 -31.92 10.16 -8.28
CA SER A 260 -32.80 9.53 -7.29
C SER A 260 -34.00 10.43 -7.00
N LEU A 261 -35.18 9.95 -7.39
CA LEU A 261 -36.47 10.41 -6.91
C LEU A 261 -37.14 9.15 -6.32
N PRO A 262 -37.58 9.14 -5.05
CA PRO A 262 -38.31 7.99 -4.53
C PRO A 262 -39.55 7.72 -5.40
N PRO A 263 -39.93 6.44 -5.63
CA PRO A 263 -41.26 6.13 -6.14
C PRO A 263 -42.26 6.54 -5.06
N VAL A 264 -42.73 7.79 -5.09
CA VAL A 264 -43.61 8.27 -4.02
C VAL A 264 -44.94 7.53 -4.11
N LEU A 265 -45.27 6.86 -3.01
CA LEU A 265 -46.46 6.05 -2.87
C LEU A 265 -47.61 6.98 -2.49
N GLU A 266 -48.55 7.10 -3.42
CA GLU A 266 -49.90 7.65 -3.28
C GLU A 266 -50.05 9.08 -2.72
N LYS A 267 -50.49 10.02 -3.57
CA LYS A 267 -50.87 11.40 -3.18
C LYS A 267 -52.37 11.61 -3.34
N ILE A 268 -53.02 12.25 -2.38
CA ILE A 268 -54.45 12.60 -2.49
C ILE A 268 -54.59 13.93 -3.21
N VAL A 269 -55.42 14.00 -4.26
CA VAL A 269 -55.73 15.23 -5.01
C VAL A 269 -57.24 15.44 -5.03
N LEU A 270 -57.70 16.67 -4.81
CA LEU A 270 -59.12 16.98 -4.75
C LEU A 270 -59.65 17.56 -6.07
N SER A 271 -60.79 17.06 -6.54
CA SER A 271 -61.45 17.55 -7.74
C SER A 271 -62.26 18.81 -7.46
N GLY A 272 -62.22 19.76 -8.40
CA GLY A 272 -63.10 20.93 -8.41
C GLY A 272 -62.72 22.10 -7.51
N VAL A 273 -61.54 22.07 -6.89
CA VAL A 273 -61.04 23.10 -5.96
C VAL A 273 -59.94 23.98 -6.56
N GLY A 274 -59.53 23.73 -7.81
CA GLY A 274 -58.39 24.38 -8.48
C GLY A 274 -57.07 23.62 -8.28
N PRO A 275 -55.93 24.21 -8.67
CA PRO A 275 -54.62 23.57 -8.56
C PRO A 275 -54.27 23.21 -7.11
N VAL A 276 -53.87 21.95 -6.89
CA VAL A 276 -53.44 21.40 -5.60
C VAL A 276 -51.94 21.15 -5.63
N ASP A 277 -51.21 21.66 -4.63
CA ASP A 277 -49.76 21.42 -4.47
C ASP A 277 -49.46 19.93 -4.26
N LEU A 278 -48.57 19.36 -5.08
CA LEU A 278 -48.17 17.96 -4.96
C LEU A 278 -47.07 17.77 -3.91
N GLY A 279 -46.21 18.79 -3.71
CA GLY A 279 -45.12 18.78 -2.74
C GLY A 279 -44.16 17.60 -2.95
N LEU A 280 -43.74 17.39 -4.20
CA LEU A 280 -42.83 16.31 -4.58
C LEU A 280 -41.40 16.66 -4.15
N PRO A 281 -40.58 15.69 -3.67
CA PRO A 281 -39.22 15.97 -3.27
C PRO A 281 -38.36 16.38 -4.47
N GLU A 282 -37.40 17.28 -4.24
CA GLU A 282 -36.36 17.58 -5.24
C GLU A 282 -35.50 16.33 -5.47
N PRO A 283 -35.31 15.88 -6.73
CA PRO A 283 -34.45 14.76 -7.01
C PRO A 283 -32.99 15.11 -6.73
N VAL A 284 -32.26 14.12 -6.22
CA VAL A 284 -30.86 14.26 -5.88
C VAL A 284 -30.01 13.49 -6.87
N ASP A 285 -28.96 14.14 -7.35
CA ASP A 285 -27.92 13.48 -8.11
C ASP A 285 -26.82 13.02 -7.16
N VAL A 286 -26.50 11.73 -7.21
CA VAL A 286 -25.53 11.11 -6.31
C VAL A 286 -24.10 11.62 -6.51
N ASP A 287 -23.81 12.26 -7.65
CA ASP A 287 -22.52 12.85 -8.02
C ASP A 287 -22.55 14.40 -8.04
N GLY A 288 -23.63 15.01 -7.52
CA GLY A 288 -23.78 16.46 -7.33
C GLY A 288 -24.27 17.25 -8.55
N GLY A 289 -24.86 16.59 -9.54
CA GLY A 289 -25.35 17.18 -10.79
C GLY A 289 -26.67 17.90 -10.74
N THR A 290 -26.95 18.63 -11.83
CA THR A 290 -28.26 19.21 -12.06
C THR A 290 -29.18 18.17 -12.69
N ILE A 291 -30.36 17.97 -12.08
CA ILE A 291 -31.37 17.07 -12.61
C ILE A 291 -32.48 17.87 -13.30
N THR A 292 -32.91 17.37 -14.45
CA THR A 292 -34.14 17.78 -15.13
C THR A 292 -35.15 16.64 -15.09
N VAL A 293 -36.43 16.97 -15.13
CA VAL A 293 -37.52 15.98 -15.10
C VAL A 293 -38.42 16.22 -16.30
N SER A 294 -38.74 15.17 -17.03
CA SER A 294 -39.72 15.19 -18.11
C SER A 294 -40.95 14.40 -17.71
N ILE A 295 -42.11 14.90 -18.11
CA ILE A 295 -43.38 14.20 -17.95
C ILE A 295 -43.54 13.24 -19.14
N GLU A 296 -43.46 11.94 -18.90
CA GLU A 296 -43.58 10.90 -19.93
C GLU A 296 -45.05 10.55 -20.20
N ARG A 297 -45.87 10.54 -19.14
CA ARG A 297 -47.31 10.38 -19.24
C ARG A 297 -48.01 11.25 -18.20
N PRO A 298 -48.77 12.27 -18.62
CA PRO A 298 -49.49 13.13 -17.69
C PRO A 298 -50.69 12.38 -17.07
N PRO A 299 -51.23 12.88 -15.95
CA PRO A 299 -52.46 12.35 -15.35
C PRO A 299 -53.64 12.36 -16.33
N ALA A 300 -54.54 11.38 -16.25
CA ALA A 300 -55.71 11.26 -17.11
C ALA A 300 -56.91 12.08 -16.62
N LEU A 301 -57.03 12.30 -15.31
CA LEU A 301 -58.14 12.96 -14.65
C LEU A 301 -57.88 14.45 -14.38
N GLY A 302 -56.63 14.92 -14.49
CA GLY A 302 -56.25 16.31 -14.22
C GLY A 302 -55.11 16.83 -15.09
N ARG A 303 -54.78 18.11 -14.92
CA ARG A 303 -53.68 18.80 -15.63
C ARG A 303 -52.60 19.20 -14.65
N LEU A 304 -51.35 19.05 -15.05
CA LEU A 304 -50.20 19.52 -14.28
C LEU A 304 -49.95 21.00 -14.55
N MET A 305 -49.66 21.75 -13.50
CA MET A 305 -49.38 23.18 -13.53
C MET A 305 -48.09 23.46 -12.77
N LEU A 306 -47.27 24.38 -13.27
CA LEU A 306 -46.09 24.90 -12.58
C LEU A 306 -46.13 26.43 -12.65
N ASP A 307 -46.13 27.09 -11.49
CA ASP A 307 -46.20 28.56 -11.39
C ASP A 307 -47.37 29.20 -12.18
N GLY A 308 -48.49 28.47 -12.32
CA GLY A 308 -49.69 28.92 -13.02
C GLY A 308 -49.75 28.60 -14.52
N GLU A 309 -48.68 28.03 -15.09
CA GLU A 309 -48.64 27.60 -16.50
C GLU A 309 -48.79 26.07 -16.62
N PRO A 310 -49.48 25.54 -17.65
CA PRO A 310 -49.58 24.10 -17.89
C PRO A 310 -48.22 23.47 -18.20
N VAL A 311 -47.94 22.29 -17.65
CA VAL A 311 -46.73 21.51 -17.98
C VAL A 311 -47.03 20.54 -19.13
N GLU A 312 -46.33 20.71 -20.25
CA GLU A 312 -46.53 19.88 -21.43
C GLU A 312 -45.73 18.56 -21.38
N VAL A 313 -46.20 17.56 -22.13
CA VAL A 313 -45.55 16.24 -22.19
C VAL A 313 -44.16 16.35 -22.82
N GLY A 314 -43.16 15.76 -22.17
CA GLY A 314 -41.76 15.79 -22.61
C GLY A 314 -41.03 17.12 -22.36
N GLU A 315 -41.70 18.15 -21.85
CA GLU A 315 -41.06 19.41 -21.49
C GLU A 315 -40.16 19.22 -20.25
N PRO A 316 -38.86 19.58 -20.31
CA PRO A 316 -37.96 19.41 -19.18
C PRO A 316 -38.18 20.53 -18.14
N ILE A 317 -38.63 20.15 -16.94
CA ILE A 317 -38.65 21.02 -15.76
C ILE A 317 -37.38 20.80 -14.92
N GLN A 318 -36.93 21.81 -14.16
CA GLN A 318 -35.77 21.62 -13.28
C GLN A 318 -36.17 20.82 -12.05
N GLY A 319 -35.27 19.98 -11.51
CA GLY A 319 -35.52 19.18 -10.31
C GLY A 319 -36.00 20.03 -9.12
N LYS A 320 -35.37 21.20 -8.90
CA LYS A 320 -35.74 22.18 -7.87
C LYS A 320 -37.17 22.75 -7.99
N ASP A 321 -37.82 22.57 -9.13
CA ASP A 321 -39.16 23.07 -9.40
C ASP A 321 -40.25 22.05 -9.02
N LEU A 322 -39.90 20.76 -8.90
CA LEU A 322 -40.84 19.70 -8.52
C LEU A 322 -41.60 19.93 -7.20
N PRO A 323 -40.99 20.48 -6.13
CA PRO A 323 -41.73 20.83 -4.92
C PRO A 323 -42.89 21.80 -5.14
N ARG A 324 -42.87 22.56 -6.25
CA ARG A 324 -43.87 23.56 -6.64
C ARG A 324 -44.85 23.06 -7.70
N LEU A 325 -44.75 21.80 -8.12
CA LEU A 325 -45.65 21.21 -9.11
C LEU A 325 -47.06 21.04 -8.51
N GLN A 326 -48.06 21.43 -9.28
CA GLN A 326 -49.48 21.39 -8.90
C GLN A 326 -50.28 20.50 -9.86
N MET A 327 -51.41 19.97 -9.39
CA MET A 327 -52.38 19.25 -10.22
C MET A 327 -53.76 19.88 -10.08
N ASP A 328 -54.38 20.26 -11.20
CA ASP A 328 -55.75 20.78 -11.27
C ASP A 328 -56.69 19.70 -11.86
N VAL A 329 -57.67 19.28 -11.07
CA VAL A 329 -58.65 18.25 -11.45
C VAL A 329 -60.03 18.90 -11.62
N PRO A 330 -60.65 18.83 -12.80
CA PRO A 330 -61.93 19.47 -13.07
C PRO A 330 -63.09 18.98 -12.18
N LYS A 331 -64.12 19.83 -12.03
CA LYS A 331 -65.40 19.44 -11.40
C LYS A 331 -66.10 18.34 -12.22
N GLY A 332 -66.71 17.37 -11.53
CA GLY A 332 -67.55 16.33 -12.15
C GLY A 332 -66.86 14.99 -12.45
N VAL A 333 -65.60 14.82 -12.04
CA VAL A 333 -64.96 13.49 -11.93
C VAL A 333 -65.61 12.76 -10.74
N ASP A 334 -66.13 11.55 -10.96
CA ASP A 334 -66.93 10.78 -9.97
C ASP A 334 -66.00 10.20 -8.88
N ALA A 335 -65.50 11.09 -8.04
CA ALA A 335 -64.24 10.93 -7.30
C ALA A 335 -64.37 10.12 -5.99
N GLN A 336 -65.21 9.08 -5.95
CA GLN A 336 -65.13 8.08 -4.87
C GLN A 336 -64.04 7.06 -5.22
N ASP A 337 -62.83 7.29 -4.71
CA ASP A 337 -61.67 6.38 -4.79
C ASP A 337 -61.12 6.11 -6.21
N GLU A 338 -61.19 7.09 -7.12
CA GLU A 338 -60.51 6.99 -8.42
C GLU A 338 -59.00 7.14 -8.28
N VAL A 339 -58.25 6.34 -9.06
CA VAL A 339 -56.79 6.33 -9.07
C VAL A 339 -56.29 6.86 -10.41
N ASP A 340 -55.46 7.90 -10.37
CA ASP A 340 -54.74 8.45 -11.51
C ASP A 340 -53.24 8.21 -11.39
N MET A 341 -52.48 8.39 -12.47
CA MET A 341 -51.05 8.16 -12.49
C MET A 341 -50.30 9.20 -13.32
N LEU A 342 -49.12 9.59 -12.84
CA LEU A 342 -48.13 10.36 -13.58
C LEU A 342 -46.87 9.52 -13.76
N ALA A 343 -46.47 9.27 -15.01
CA ALA A 343 -45.15 8.73 -15.31
C ALA A 343 -44.19 9.85 -15.65
N TYR A 344 -43.01 9.84 -15.05
CA TYR A 344 -41.97 10.84 -15.26
C TYR A 344 -40.62 10.17 -15.50
N ALA A 345 -39.72 10.89 -16.14
CA ALA A 345 -38.31 10.52 -16.23
C ALA A 345 -37.46 11.66 -15.67
N THR A 346 -36.42 11.29 -14.96
CA THR A 346 -35.38 12.20 -14.48
C THR A 346 -34.16 12.02 -15.35
N HIS A 347 -33.46 13.11 -15.64
CA HIS A 347 -32.28 13.16 -16.48
C HIS A 347 -31.21 14.00 -15.81
N ASP A 348 -30.01 13.45 -15.69
CA ASP A 348 -28.84 14.21 -15.29
C ASP A 348 -28.11 14.80 -16.52
N ASN A 349 -27.12 15.66 -16.26
CA ASN A 349 -26.30 16.29 -17.29
C ASN A 349 -25.19 15.37 -17.87
N TRP A 350 -25.18 14.09 -17.50
CA TRP A 350 -24.21 13.08 -17.93
C TRP A 350 -24.84 11.94 -18.73
N GLY A 351 -26.13 12.04 -19.03
CA GLY A 351 -26.88 11.06 -19.82
C GLY A 351 -27.47 9.93 -19.00
N GLY A 352 -27.47 10.02 -17.67
CA GLY A 352 -28.22 9.15 -16.81
C GLY A 352 -29.70 9.50 -16.82
N GLN A 353 -30.53 8.45 -16.79
CA GLN A 353 -31.97 8.54 -16.79
C GLN A 353 -32.56 7.54 -15.81
N SER A 354 -33.56 7.97 -15.03
CA SER A 354 -34.39 7.10 -14.21
C SER A 354 -35.85 7.41 -14.45
N GLN A 355 -36.72 6.40 -14.36
CA GLN A 355 -38.16 6.54 -14.57
C GLN A 355 -38.92 6.21 -13.29
N GLY A 356 -40.01 6.93 -13.05
CA GLY A 356 -40.87 6.71 -11.91
C GLY A 356 -42.34 6.87 -12.24
N ILE A 357 -43.18 6.36 -11.35
CA ILE A 357 -44.63 6.52 -11.40
C ILE A 357 -45.09 7.12 -10.07
N LEU A 358 -45.90 8.16 -10.17
CA LEU A 358 -46.66 8.74 -9.07
C LEU A 358 -48.10 8.29 -9.21
N VAL A 359 -48.69 7.86 -8.10
CA VAL A 359 -50.10 7.46 -8.04
C VAL A 359 -50.87 8.54 -7.31
N PHE A 360 -51.98 9.01 -7.88
CA PHE A 360 -52.86 9.98 -7.24
C PHE A 360 -54.20 9.32 -6.90
N ARG A 361 -54.67 9.50 -5.67
CA ARG A 361 -56.05 9.17 -5.30
C ARG A 361 -56.89 10.43 -5.42
N VAL A 362 -57.78 10.45 -6.40
CA VAL A 362 -58.65 11.60 -6.65
C VAL A 362 -59.88 11.50 -5.75
N LYS A 363 -60.14 12.55 -4.98
CA LYS A 363 -61.32 12.67 -4.10
C LYS A 363 -62.16 13.88 -4.47
N SER A 364 -63.45 13.86 -4.15
CA SER A 364 -64.31 15.03 -4.39
C SER A 364 -63.98 16.16 -3.42
N GLY A 365 -63.70 17.35 -3.96
CA GLY A 365 -63.54 18.58 -3.19
C GLY A 365 -64.87 19.30 -2.90
N GLU A 366 -66.01 18.73 -3.28
CA GLU A 366 -67.31 19.38 -3.12
C GLU A 366 -67.93 19.17 -1.73
N GLY A 367 -68.59 20.22 -1.23
CA GLY A 367 -69.32 20.21 0.04
C GLY A 367 -68.43 20.18 1.29
N ALA A 368 -69.07 20.10 2.46
CA ALA A 368 -68.38 20.16 3.76
C ALA A 368 -67.31 19.07 3.94
N HIS A 369 -67.47 17.92 3.27
CA HIS A 369 -66.50 16.83 3.30
C HIS A 369 -65.21 17.19 2.55
N GLY A 370 -65.31 17.79 1.36
CA GLY A 370 -64.16 18.25 0.59
C GLY A 370 -63.39 19.39 1.29
N GLU A 371 -64.11 20.34 1.90
CA GLU A 371 -63.50 21.39 2.73
C GLU A 371 -62.73 20.81 3.94
N GLN A 372 -63.28 19.77 4.57
CA GLN A 372 -62.63 19.08 5.67
C GLN A 372 -61.37 18.31 5.22
N VAL A 373 -61.40 17.64 4.07
CA VAL A 373 -60.22 16.96 3.50
C VAL A 373 -59.15 17.98 3.10
N MET A 374 -59.50 19.11 2.47
CA MET A 374 -58.56 20.21 2.19
C MET A 374 -57.88 20.72 3.46
N ALA A 375 -58.66 20.98 4.52
CA ALA A 375 -58.11 21.44 5.79
C ALA A 375 -57.19 20.39 6.44
N SER A 376 -57.53 19.09 6.32
CA SER A 376 -56.68 17.98 6.78
C SER A 376 -55.35 17.94 6.02
N LEU A 377 -55.40 17.97 4.67
CA LEU A 377 -54.21 17.95 3.83
C LEU A 377 -53.29 19.15 4.08
N ALA A 378 -53.86 20.34 4.25
CA ALA A 378 -53.09 21.54 4.59
C ALA A 378 -52.48 21.47 6.01
N ALA A 379 -53.15 20.82 6.97
CA ALA A 379 -52.62 20.59 8.30
C ALA A 379 -51.51 19.53 8.29
N GLU A 380 -51.70 18.43 7.55
CA GLU A 380 -50.70 17.38 7.32
C GLU A 380 -49.44 17.95 6.67
N GLN A 381 -49.58 18.79 5.64
CA GLN A 381 -48.44 19.43 4.98
C GLN A 381 -47.66 20.36 5.93
N LYS A 382 -48.36 21.14 6.78
CA LYS A 382 -47.70 21.95 7.82
C LYS A 382 -46.99 21.09 8.86
N GLN A 383 -47.57 19.96 9.25
CA GLN A 383 -46.96 19.03 10.19
C GLN A 383 -45.70 18.37 9.58
N GLN A 384 -45.75 17.95 8.31
CA GLN A 384 -44.60 17.41 7.59
C GLN A 384 -43.41 18.39 7.52
N VAL A 385 -43.67 19.69 7.30
CA VAL A 385 -42.60 20.71 7.32
C VAL A 385 -41.94 20.81 8.71
N VAL A 386 -42.73 20.73 9.78
CA VAL A 386 -42.22 20.74 11.16
C VAL A 386 -41.43 19.47 11.47
N GLU A 387 -41.96 18.30 11.11
CA GLU A 387 -41.30 17.00 11.27
C GLU A 387 -39.96 16.98 10.52
N ARG A 388 -39.90 17.47 9.28
CA ARG A 388 -38.66 17.61 8.51
C ARG A 388 -37.65 18.54 9.17
N GLY A 389 -38.08 19.66 9.76
CA GLY A 389 -37.19 20.53 10.54
C GLY A 389 -36.56 19.81 11.75
N ILE A 390 -37.34 18.95 12.42
CA ILE A 390 -36.85 18.09 13.51
C ILE A 390 -35.87 17.05 12.97
N HIS A 391 -36.20 16.39 11.84
CA HIS A 391 -35.33 15.42 11.19
C HIS A 391 -33.97 16.03 10.78
N ILE A 392 -33.96 17.24 10.20
CA ILE A 392 -32.70 17.94 9.85
C ILE A 392 -31.85 18.18 11.09
N THR A 393 -32.46 18.63 12.19
CA THR A 393 -31.74 18.95 13.42
C THR A 393 -31.18 17.68 14.07
N GLY A 394 -32.01 16.64 14.22
CA GLY A 394 -31.55 15.36 14.78
C GLY A 394 -30.50 14.68 13.90
N ALA A 395 -30.61 14.79 12.57
CA ALA A 395 -29.62 14.31 11.63
C ALA A 395 -28.26 15.02 11.76
N ALA A 396 -28.27 16.34 11.98
CA ALA A 396 -27.05 17.10 12.25
C ALA A 396 -26.40 16.67 13.57
N GLU A 397 -27.20 16.52 14.63
CA GLU A 397 -26.75 16.06 15.95
C GLU A 397 -26.16 14.63 15.90
N ALA A 398 -26.69 13.75 15.04
CA ALA A 398 -26.18 12.39 14.86
C ALA A 398 -24.76 12.34 14.26
N ILE A 399 -24.31 13.43 13.62
CA ILE A 399 -23.00 13.56 12.98
C ILE A 399 -22.06 14.43 13.84
N GLU A 400 -22.58 15.53 14.39
CA GLU A 400 -21.79 16.55 15.04
C GLU A 400 -20.92 16.01 16.20
N ASN A 401 -19.66 16.45 16.22
CA ASN A 401 -18.70 16.23 17.32
C ASN A 401 -18.40 14.76 17.64
N ARG A 402 -18.67 13.82 16.71
CA ARG A 402 -18.20 12.44 16.84
C ARG A 402 -16.71 12.35 16.58
N ASP A 403 -16.04 11.50 17.35
CA ASP A 403 -14.66 11.07 17.11
C ASP A 403 -14.67 9.55 17.00
N ILE A 404 -14.51 9.05 15.78
CA ILE A 404 -14.64 7.63 15.45
C ILE A 404 -13.24 7.08 15.17
N ASP A 405 -12.79 6.13 15.99
CA ASP A 405 -11.55 5.40 15.73
C ASP A 405 -11.75 4.45 14.56
N VAL A 406 -10.82 4.51 13.59
CA VAL A 406 -10.90 3.71 12.37
C VAL A 406 -9.61 2.93 12.15
N PRO A 407 -9.61 1.60 12.32
CA PRO A 407 -8.42 0.78 12.11
C PRO A 407 -7.89 0.85 10.66
N VAL A 408 -6.58 1.06 10.52
CA VAL A 408 -5.91 1.13 9.21
C VAL A 408 -5.73 -0.26 8.62
N GLY A 409 -5.98 -0.39 7.31
CA GLY A 409 -5.70 -1.60 6.54
C GLY A 409 -6.63 -2.78 6.78
N VAL A 410 -7.70 -2.66 7.56
CA VAL A 410 -8.69 -3.75 7.72
C VAL A 410 -9.82 -3.68 6.67
N GLY A 411 -9.70 -2.78 5.70
CA GLY A 411 -10.73 -2.47 4.69
C GLY A 411 -11.70 -1.37 5.15
N PRO A 412 -12.79 -1.13 4.40
CA PRO A 412 -13.79 -0.12 4.75
C PRO A 412 -14.51 -0.44 6.07
N VAL A 413 -14.49 0.51 7.01
CA VAL A 413 -15.12 0.40 8.32
C VAL A 413 -16.45 1.13 8.31
N ALA A 414 -17.52 0.47 8.74
CA ALA A 414 -18.83 1.08 8.87
C ALA A 414 -18.83 2.16 9.97
N LEU A 415 -19.38 3.33 9.66
CA LEU A 415 -19.37 4.48 10.58
C LEU A 415 -20.51 4.45 11.61
N ASN A 416 -21.61 3.73 11.31
CA ASN A 416 -22.77 3.51 12.20
C ASN A 416 -23.21 4.80 12.91
N LEU A 417 -23.74 5.74 12.12
CA LEU A 417 -24.07 7.08 12.61
C LEU A 417 -25.39 7.13 13.41
N ASP A 418 -26.17 6.04 13.43
CA ASP A 418 -27.49 5.95 14.06
C ASP A 418 -28.44 7.05 13.53
N PHE A 419 -28.56 7.12 12.20
CA PHE A 419 -29.25 8.23 11.55
C PHE A 419 -30.77 8.20 11.88
N PRO A 420 -31.39 9.31 12.31
CA PRO A 420 -32.70 9.26 12.97
C PRO A 420 -33.90 9.24 12.02
N THR A 421 -33.68 9.08 10.71
CA THR A 421 -34.74 9.12 9.69
C THR A 421 -34.35 8.37 8.44
N ASP A 422 -35.34 7.78 7.77
CA ASP A 422 -35.26 7.22 6.42
C ASP A 422 -36.10 8.03 5.41
N ASP A 423 -36.58 9.23 5.81
CA ASP A 423 -37.41 10.10 4.96
C ASP A 423 -36.69 10.36 3.62
N PRO A 424 -37.28 9.96 2.48
CA PRO A 424 -36.64 10.12 1.18
C PRO A 424 -36.62 11.56 0.67
N ALA A 425 -37.22 12.52 1.40
CA ALA A 425 -37.02 13.95 1.16
C ALA A 425 -35.75 14.49 1.85
N VAL A 426 -35.11 13.71 2.73
CA VAL A 426 -33.87 14.08 3.42
C VAL A 426 -32.67 13.50 2.68
N SER A 427 -31.71 14.37 2.36
CA SER A 427 -30.44 14.01 1.73
C SER A 427 -29.27 14.69 2.42
N LEU A 428 -28.08 14.12 2.26
CA LEU A 428 -26.84 14.63 2.82
C LEU A 428 -25.88 14.90 1.67
N LYS A 429 -25.48 16.16 1.49
CA LYS A 429 -24.41 16.50 0.57
C LYS A 429 -23.09 16.53 1.31
N VAL A 430 -22.06 15.89 0.75
CA VAL A 430 -20.70 16.02 1.29
C VAL A 430 -20.27 17.49 1.16
N SER A 431 -20.02 18.14 2.29
CA SER A 431 -19.61 19.54 2.38
C SER A 431 -18.12 19.69 2.69
N ALA A 432 -17.52 18.68 3.36
CA ALA A 432 -16.08 18.53 3.51
C ALA A 432 -15.69 17.06 3.31
N TYR A 433 -14.92 16.78 2.26
CA TYR A 433 -14.40 15.44 1.96
C TYR A 433 -13.09 15.21 2.74
N PRO A 434 -12.84 14.00 3.29
CA PRO A 434 -11.62 13.74 4.04
C PRO A 434 -10.37 13.96 3.19
N ALA A 435 -9.33 14.54 3.79
CA ALA A 435 -8.08 14.83 3.07
C ALA A 435 -7.36 13.57 2.56
N THR A 436 -7.55 12.44 3.25
CA THR A 436 -6.96 11.12 2.98
C THR A 436 -8.00 10.03 3.23
N GLY A 437 -7.81 8.87 2.59
CA GLY A 437 -8.73 7.73 2.69
C GLY A 437 -9.96 7.92 1.82
N THR A 438 -10.91 7.00 1.93
CA THR A 438 -12.03 6.90 1.01
C THR A 438 -13.34 6.77 1.78
N LEU A 439 -14.31 7.63 1.45
CA LEU A 439 -15.71 7.43 1.84
C LEU A 439 -16.41 6.56 0.80
N SER A 440 -17.14 5.55 1.25
CA SER A 440 -17.84 4.65 0.35
C SER A 440 -19.16 4.15 0.93
N LEU A 441 -20.02 3.74 0.02
CA LEU A 441 -21.14 2.84 0.26
C LEU A 441 -20.77 1.46 -0.30
N PRO A 442 -21.53 0.40 0.00
CA PRO A 442 -21.18 -0.95 -0.45
C PRO A 442 -21.06 -1.07 -1.97
N ASP A 443 -21.85 -0.27 -2.70
CA ASP A 443 -21.95 -0.29 -4.16
C ASP A 443 -21.23 0.85 -4.89
N ARG A 444 -20.76 1.89 -4.17
CA ARG A 444 -20.05 3.03 -4.79
C ARG A 444 -19.08 3.74 -3.86
N THR A 445 -18.02 4.30 -4.43
CA THR A 445 -17.15 5.27 -3.78
C THR A 445 -17.75 6.67 -3.89
N LEU A 446 -17.67 7.47 -2.83
CA LEU A 446 -18.15 8.86 -2.82
C LEU A 446 -17.02 9.80 -3.24
N SER A 447 -17.38 10.84 -4.00
CA SER A 447 -16.48 11.92 -4.43
C SER A 447 -16.76 13.22 -3.64
N PRO A 448 -15.91 14.26 -3.73
CA PRO A 448 -16.09 15.55 -3.04
C PRO A 448 -17.36 16.35 -3.33
N GLN A 449 -18.28 15.83 -4.16
CA GLN A 449 -19.57 16.46 -4.48
C GLN A 449 -20.76 15.50 -4.31
N SER A 450 -20.49 14.29 -3.85
CA SER A 450 -21.51 13.26 -3.78
C SER A 450 -22.60 13.60 -2.76
N SER A 451 -23.79 13.11 -3.04
CA SER A 451 -24.94 13.18 -2.13
C SER A 451 -25.42 11.77 -1.77
N LEU A 452 -25.96 11.65 -0.57
CA LEU A 452 -26.54 10.42 -0.04
C LEU A 452 -28.00 10.67 0.32
N MET A 453 -28.84 9.67 0.14
CA MET A 453 -30.18 9.66 0.72
C MET A 453 -30.11 9.23 2.19
N ALA A 454 -31.07 9.66 3.01
CA ALA A 454 -31.14 9.29 4.43
C ALA A 454 -31.00 7.77 4.68
N ALA A 455 -31.69 6.95 3.87
CA ALA A 455 -31.64 5.48 3.95
C ALA A 455 -30.27 4.86 3.62
N GLU A 456 -29.32 5.63 3.08
CA GLU A 456 -27.97 5.14 2.76
C GLU A 456 -26.95 5.44 3.88
N VAL A 457 -27.29 6.35 4.81
CA VAL A 457 -26.33 6.88 5.79
C VAL A 457 -25.77 5.79 6.70
N ASP A 458 -26.61 4.85 7.16
CA ASP A 458 -26.15 3.75 8.02
C ASP A 458 -25.25 2.74 7.28
N ARG A 459 -25.20 2.82 5.94
CA ARG A 459 -24.31 2.00 5.10
C ARG A 459 -23.00 2.72 4.79
N LEU A 460 -22.80 3.94 5.29
CA LEU A 460 -21.61 4.74 5.06
C LEU A 460 -20.38 4.09 5.72
N ARG A 461 -19.30 4.01 4.96
CA ARG A 461 -18.03 3.43 5.37
C ARG A 461 -16.91 4.41 5.13
N TYR A 462 -15.85 4.27 5.91
CA TYR A 462 -14.58 4.95 5.69
C TYR A 462 -13.43 3.93 5.69
N GLU A 463 -12.57 4.01 4.69
CA GLU A 463 -11.31 3.27 4.64
C GLU A 463 -10.15 4.27 4.83
N PRO A 464 -9.41 4.19 5.95
CA PRO A 464 -8.25 5.05 6.16
C PRO A 464 -7.13 4.76 5.18
N GLN A 465 -6.45 5.81 4.72
CA GLN A 465 -5.26 5.67 3.88
C GLN A 465 -4.09 5.09 4.68
N ILE A 466 -3.44 4.07 4.14
CA ILE A 466 -2.25 3.46 4.74
C ILE A 466 -1.12 4.49 4.85
N GLY A 467 -0.43 4.50 6.00
CA GLY A 467 0.67 5.43 6.27
C GLY A 467 0.24 6.81 6.77
N VAL A 468 -1.06 7.03 7.03
CA VAL A 468 -1.59 8.28 7.62
C VAL A 468 -2.25 7.99 8.96
N ALA A 469 -1.77 8.65 10.02
CA ALA A 469 -2.33 8.56 11.37
C ALA A 469 -3.01 9.86 11.83
N ALA A 470 -2.96 10.91 11.00
CA ALA A 470 -3.59 12.18 11.33
C ALA A 470 -5.13 12.04 11.22
N PRO A 471 -5.90 12.50 12.22
CA PRO A 471 -7.34 12.53 12.10
C PRO A 471 -7.80 13.39 10.92
N VAL A 472 -8.91 13.00 10.32
CA VAL A 472 -9.55 13.74 9.23
C VAL A 472 -10.94 14.20 9.64
N GLU A 473 -11.36 15.33 9.10
CA GLU A 473 -12.72 15.84 9.28
C GLU A 473 -13.56 15.48 8.05
N VAL A 474 -14.79 15.06 8.30
CA VAL A 474 -15.81 14.84 7.28
C VAL A 474 -17.02 15.67 7.61
N GLY A 475 -17.51 16.42 6.63
CA GLY A 475 -18.65 17.31 6.78
C GLY A 475 -19.80 16.93 5.86
N PHE A 476 -21.02 17.01 6.37
CA PHE A 476 -22.25 16.87 5.62
C PHE A 476 -23.16 18.08 5.80
N GLU A 477 -23.73 18.54 4.70
CA GLU A 477 -24.87 19.45 4.70
C GLU A 477 -26.15 18.62 4.53
N ILE A 478 -26.96 18.52 5.58
CA ILE A 478 -28.27 17.86 5.54
C ILE A 478 -29.28 18.80 4.89
N ARG A 479 -30.05 18.28 3.94
CA ARG A 479 -30.99 19.00 3.08
C ARG A 479 -32.35 18.33 3.11
N ALA A 480 -33.41 19.13 3.19
CA ALA A 480 -34.77 18.68 2.91
C ALA A 480 -35.56 19.83 2.25
N ASP A 481 -36.15 19.56 1.09
CA ASP A 481 -36.79 20.57 0.24
C ASP A 481 -35.89 21.81 0.03
N SER A 482 -36.41 23.02 0.24
CA SER A 482 -35.66 24.29 0.16
C SER A 482 -34.85 24.63 1.42
N SER A 483 -34.81 23.74 2.42
CA SER A 483 -34.12 23.96 3.69
C SER A 483 -32.81 23.17 3.77
N SER A 484 -31.77 23.81 4.32
CA SER A 484 -30.47 23.19 4.58
C SER A 484 -30.02 23.47 6.01
N SER A 485 -29.33 22.50 6.60
CA SER A 485 -28.60 22.65 7.86
C SER A 485 -27.29 23.42 7.66
N LYS A 486 -26.69 23.87 8.76
CA LYS A 486 -25.26 24.16 8.76
C LYS A 486 -24.48 22.85 8.56
N PRO A 487 -23.27 22.89 7.97
CA PRO A 487 -22.43 21.71 7.87
C PRO A 487 -22.21 21.06 9.24
N ALA A 488 -22.70 19.83 9.39
CA ALA A 488 -22.42 18.97 10.53
C ALA A 488 -21.13 18.20 10.25
N THR A 489 -20.20 18.22 11.21
CA THR A 489 -18.86 17.64 11.03
C THR A 489 -18.58 16.55 12.05
N MET A 490 -17.96 15.47 11.59
CA MET A 490 -17.40 14.42 12.43
C MET A 490 -15.90 14.28 12.18
N LYS A 491 -15.20 13.78 13.19
CA LYS A 491 -13.79 13.43 13.14
C LYS A 491 -13.64 11.93 13.00
N LEU A 492 -12.79 11.50 12.07
CA LEU A 492 -12.36 10.12 11.90
C LEU A 492 -10.88 10.04 12.28
N SER A 493 -10.54 9.14 13.19
CA SER A 493 -9.21 9.00 13.77
C SER A 493 -8.59 7.67 13.33
N PRO A 494 -7.71 7.65 12.30
CA PRO A 494 -7.02 6.43 11.89
C PRO A 494 -6.17 5.85 13.03
N THR A 495 -6.30 4.55 13.29
CA THR A 495 -5.55 3.85 14.34
C THR A 495 -4.79 2.65 13.77
N VAL A 496 -3.53 2.50 14.16
CA VAL A 496 -2.75 1.27 13.91
C VAL A 496 -3.13 0.22 14.94
N ASP A 497 -3.37 -1.02 14.51
CA ASP A 497 -3.71 -2.08 15.45
C ASP A 497 -2.48 -2.42 16.33
N PRO A 498 -2.66 -2.70 17.63
CA PRO A 498 -1.55 -3.10 18.49
C PRO A 498 -0.75 -4.32 17.98
N CYS A 499 -1.38 -5.24 17.25
CA CYS A 499 -0.68 -6.38 16.65
C CYS A 499 0.32 -5.94 15.57
N ASP A 500 -0.07 -5.01 14.68
CA ASP A 500 0.81 -4.48 13.63
C ASP A 500 2.09 -3.90 14.29
N SER A 501 1.94 -3.11 15.36
CA SER A 501 3.07 -2.50 16.07
C SER A 501 3.91 -3.49 16.87
N ALA A 502 3.32 -4.59 17.35
CA ALA A 502 3.99 -5.57 18.20
C ALA A 502 4.68 -6.69 17.41
N ALA A 503 4.21 -6.99 16.20
CA ALA A 503 4.64 -8.13 15.42
C ALA A 503 4.55 -7.94 13.89
N GLY A 504 4.47 -6.70 13.38
CA GLY A 504 4.60 -6.42 11.95
C GLY A 504 5.99 -6.72 11.39
N GLU A 505 6.08 -7.11 10.13
CA GLU A 505 7.33 -7.53 9.46
C GLU A 505 7.86 -6.42 8.53
N PRO A 506 9.17 -6.11 8.58
CA PRO A 506 9.77 -5.17 7.64
C PRO A 506 9.57 -5.58 6.18
N LEU A 507 9.25 -4.61 5.32
CA LEU A 507 9.01 -4.79 3.89
C LEU A 507 7.85 -5.76 3.55
N ASP A 508 6.93 -6.01 4.49
CA ASP A 508 5.71 -6.73 4.20
C ASP A 508 4.85 -5.94 3.19
N LEU A 509 4.53 -6.57 2.07
CA LEU A 509 3.68 -5.99 1.02
C LEU A 509 2.23 -5.76 1.49
N GLN A 510 1.83 -6.39 2.59
CA GLN A 510 0.51 -6.27 3.20
C GLN A 510 0.57 -5.62 4.59
N GLY A 511 1.75 -5.18 5.03
CA GLY A 511 1.95 -4.50 6.30
C GLY A 511 1.56 -3.03 6.24
N VAL A 512 1.17 -2.49 7.39
CA VAL A 512 0.75 -1.07 7.55
C VAL A 512 1.71 -0.26 8.42
N VAL A 513 2.79 -0.88 8.90
CA VAL A 513 3.84 -0.28 9.73
C VAL A 513 5.24 -0.67 9.23
N PRO A 514 6.31 0.03 9.66
CA PRO A 514 7.68 -0.35 9.30
C PRO A 514 8.09 -1.77 9.73
N GLY A 515 7.45 -2.33 10.76
CA GLY A 515 7.72 -3.66 11.29
C GLY A 515 8.87 -3.72 12.29
N LEU A 516 9.05 -4.89 12.89
CA LEU A 516 10.06 -5.21 13.91
C LEU A 516 10.89 -6.41 13.47
N LEU A 517 12.19 -6.42 13.77
CA LEU A 517 13.02 -7.60 13.64
C LEU A 517 12.62 -8.67 14.67
N PRO A 518 12.89 -9.97 14.42
CA PRO A 518 12.47 -11.06 15.32
C PRO A 518 12.88 -10.87 16.79
N ASN A 519 14.02 -10.22 17.04
CA ASN A 519 14.54 -9.96 18.37
C ASN A 519 13.92 -8.76 19.08
N GLU A 520 13.21 -7.90 18.36
CA GLU A 520 12.49 -6.73 18.88
C GLU A 520 11.05 -7.10 19.32
N ILE A 521 10.53 -8.25 18.86
CA ILE A 521 9.21 -8.75 19.24
C ILE A 521 9.22 -9.13 20.73
N GLY A 522 8.34 -8.47 21.49
CA GLY A 522 8.16 -8.70 22.92
C GLY A 522 7.21 -9.87 23.23
N ALA A 523 7.33 -10.44 24.43
CA ALA A 523 6.52 -11.60 24.85
C ALA A 523 5.01 -11.32 24.89
N GLY A 524 4.59 -10.06 25.06
CA GLY A 524 3.18 -9.64 25.04
C GLY A 524 2.55 -9.60 23.65
N ALA A 525 3.33 -9.76 22.57
CA ALA A 525 2.84 -9.69 21.20
C ALA A 525 1.78 -10.77 20.87
N VAL A 526 1.88 -11.96 21.50
CA VAL A 526 0.94 -13.05 21.25
C VAL A 526 -0.48 -12.67 21.65
N GLU A 527 -0.68 -12.09 22.84
CA GLU A 527 -2.02 -11.73 23.35
C GLU A 527 -2.70 -10.67 22.49
N VAL A 528 -1.96 -9.63 22.10
CA VAL A 528 -2.51 -8.55 21.25
C VAL A 528 -2.83 -9.07 19.84
N CYS A 529 -2.01 -9.96 19.29
CA CYS A 529 -2.27 -10.54 17.97
C CYS A 529 -3.40 -11.57 17.96
N GLU A 530 -3.60 -12.33 19.04
CA GLU A 530 -4.78 -13.18 19.20
C GLU A 530 -6.07 -12.34 19.24
N ALA A 531 -6.04 -11.18 19.90
CA ALA A 531 -7.16 -10.24 19.92
C ALA A 531 -7.46 -9.67 18.52
N ALA A 532 -6.44 -9.23 17.78
CA ALA A 532 -6.59 -8.72 16.42
C ALA A 532 -7.16 -9.79 15.46
N VAL A 533 -6.64 -11.01 15.53
CA VAL A 533 -7.13 -12.17 14.76
C VAL A 533 -8.61 -12.48 15.06
N LYS A 534 -9.05 -12.30 16.31
CA LYS A 534 -10.44 -12.50 16.72
C LYS A 534 -11.35 -11.38 16.21
N ALA A 535 -10.89 -10.13 16.26
CA ALA A 535 -11.64 -8.98 15.81
C ALA A 535 -11.76 -8.94 14.27
N TYR A 536 -10.70 -9.35 13.56
CA TYR A 536 -10.59 -9.27 12.11
C TYR A 536 -10.17 -10.61 11.49
N PRO A 537 -11.02 -11.65 11.56
CA PRO A 537 -10.66 -13.00 11.13
C PRO A 537 -10.31 -13.11 9.64
N ASP A 538 -10.80 -12.19 8.81
CA ASP A 538 -10.58 -12.16 7.36
C ASP A 538 -9.34 -11.37 6.94
N VAL A 539 -8.66 -10.71 7.89
CA VAL A 539 -7.41 -9.99 7.64
C VAL A 539 -6.23 -10.94 7.81
N PRO A 540 -5.60 -11.40 6.72
CA PRO A 540 -4.60 -12.46 6.80
C PRO A 540 -3.28 -12.01 7.43
N ARG A 541 -2.96 -10.71 7.43
CA ARG A 541 -1.74 -10.19 8.07
C ARG A 541 -1.72 -10.43 9.57
N PHE A 542 -2.83 -10.25 10.29
CA PHE A 542 -2.86 -10.48 11.74
C PHE A 542 -2.60 -11.95 12.09
N ARG A 543 -3.03 -12.89 11.24
CA ARG A 543 -2.68 -14.32 11.39
C ARG A 543 -1.17 -14.56 11.18
N TYR A 544 -0.57 -13.88 10.21
CA TYR A 544 0.88 -13.96 9.99
C TYR A 544 1.67 -13.35 11.15
N GLU A 545 1.29 -12.17 11.62
CA GLU A 545 1.90 -11.47 12.75
C GLU A 545 1.77 -12.26 14.05
N LEU A 546 0.62 -12.91 14.29
CA LEU A 546 0.48 -13.90 15.36
C LEU A 546 1.50 -15.03 15.21
N GLY A 547 1.68 -15.57 14.00
CA GLY A 547 2.72 -16.55 13.69
C GLY A 547 4.12 -16.06 14.07
N ARG A 548 4.46 -14.81 13.75
CA ARG A 548 5.74 -14.20 14.14
C ARG A 548 5.89 -14.07 15.66
N ALA A 549 4.85 -13.62 16.35
CA ALA A 549 4.83 -13.53 17.81
C ALA A 549 4.99 -14.91 18.49
N LEU A 550 4.38 -15.95 17.93
CA LEU A 550 4.50 -17.33 18.40
C LEU A 550 5.91 -17.89 18.16
N LEU A 551 6.53 -17.60 17.01
CA LEU A 551 7.95 -17.94 16.77
C LEU A 551 8.85 -17.23 17.78
N ALA A 552 8.66 -15.93 18.00
CA ALA A 552 9.47 -15.15 18.94
C ALA A 552 9.36 -15.64 20.40
N THR A 553 8.30 -16.37 20.74
CA THR A 553 8.07 -16.98 22.06
C THR A 553 8.36 -18.49 22.10
N GLY A 554 8.88 -19.07 21.02
CA GLY A 554 9.27 -20.48 20.93
C GLY A 554 8.11 -21.46 20.74
N LYS A 555 6.89 -20.98 20.46
CA LYS A 555 5.70 -21.80 20.22
C LYS A 555 5.61 -22.24 18.75
N VAL A 556 6.59 -23.03 18.31
CA VAL A 556 6.85 -23.31 16.89
C VAL A 556 5.66 -23.99 16.16
N GLU A 557 4.98 -24.96 16.76
CA GLU A 557 3.85 -25.66 16.10
C GLU A 557 2.59 -24.79 15.98
N GLU A 558 2.29 -23.97 16.99
CA GLU A 558 1.22 -22.97 16.93
C GLU A 558 1.54 -21.93 15.85
N ALA A 559 2.79 -21.45 15.82
CA ALA A 559 3.25 -20.50 14.82
C ALA A 559 3.10 -21.02 13.39
N LYS A 560 3.57 -22.25 13.15
CA LYS A 560 3.42 -22.93 11.87
C LYS A 560 1.97 -22.95 11.41
N THR A 561 1.05 -23.30 12.30
CA THR A 561 -0.39 -23.35 11.98
C THR A 561 -0.92 -21.97 11.57
N ALA A 562 -0.58 -20.93 12.33
CA ALA A 562 -0.99 -19.55 12.03
C ALA A 562 -0.41 -19.05 10.68
N ILE A 563 0.85 -19.37 10.39
CA ILE A 563 1.52 -19.02 9.13
C ILE A 563 0.89 -19.78 7.95
N GLU A 564 0.60 -21.07 8.09
CA GLU A 564 -0.09 -21.86 7.07
C GLU A 564 -1.49 -21.30 6.76
N GLU A 565 -2.24 -20.87 7.78
CA GLU A 565 -3.55 -20.22 7.61
C GLU A 565 -3.42 -18.87 6.88
N ALA A 566 -2.46 -18.03 7.28
CA ALA A 566 -2.21 -16.75 6.62
C ALA A 566 -1.84 -16.95 5.15
N ALA A 567 -0.95 -17.90 4.85
CA ALA A 567 -0.54 -18.24 3.48
C ALA A 567 -1.72 -18.73 2.63
N LYS A 568 -2.59 -19.59 3.18
CA LYS A 568 -3.82 -20.07 2.51
C LYS A 568 -4.79 -18.93 2.20
N LYS A 569 -4.83 -17.89 3.04
CA LYS A 569 -5.60 -16.66 2.83
C LYS A 569 -4.88 -15.62 1.95
N GLY A 570 -3.78 -16.00 1.31
CA GLY A 570 -3.08 -15.17 0.34
C GLY A 570 -2.01 -14.24 0.91
N HIS A 571 -1.61 -14.38 2.19
CA HIS A 571 -0.53 -13.57 2.75
C HIS A 571 0.82 -13.92 2.13
N VAL A 572 1.42 -12.99 1.38
CA VAL A 572 2.64 -13.26 0.60
C VAL A 572 3.85 -13.55 1.50
N ARG A 573 4.08 -12.77 2.56
CA ARG A 573 5.19 -13.02 3.50
C ARG A 573 5.06 -14.35 4.24
N ALA A 574 3.84 -14.82 4.47
CA ALA A 574 3.64 -16.11 5.14
C ALA A 574 4.08 -17.27 4.23
N VAL A 575 3.89 -17.16 2.91
CA VAL A 575 4.41 -18.12 1.93
C VAL A 575 5.94 -18.18 1.99
N PHE A 576 6.60 -17.02 2.05
CA PHE A 576 8.06 -16.96 2.24
C PHE A 576 8.49 -17.62 3.55
N GLU A 577 7.81 -17.30 4.66
CA GLU A 577 8.14 -17.80 5.99
C GLU A 577 8.05 -19.33 6.05
N LEU A 578 7.03 -19.94 5.45
CA LEU A 578 6.96 -21.40 5.29
C LEU A 578 8.18 -21.95 4.54
N GLY A 579 8.62 -21.26 3.49
CA GLY A 579 9.83 -21.62 2.76
C GLY A 579 11.08 -21.57 3.65
N TYR A 580 11.19 -20.55 4.50
CA TYR A 580 12.25 -20.41 5.49
C TYR A 580 12.21 -21.54 6.55
N MET A 581 11.03 -21.91 7.04
CA MET A 581 10.85 -23.04 7.94
C MET A 581 11.30 -24.37 7.31
N TYR A 582 10.97 -24.64 6.05
CA TYR A 582 11.47 -25.82 5.32
C TYR A 582 12.98 -25.78 5.07
N ALA A 583 13.57 -24.61 4.82
CA ALA A 583 15.01 -24.48 4.57
C ALA A 583 15.83 -24.71 5.85
N THR A 584 15.32 -24.27 7.00
CA THR A 584 16.00 -24.32 8.31
C THR A 584 15.65 -25.55 9.14
N GLY A 585 14.49 -26.17 8.89
CA GLY A 585 13.96 -27.25 9.71
C GLY A 585 13.22 -26.76 10.97
N THR A 586 12.76 -25.50 10.98
CA THR A 586 12.01 -24.93 12.11
C THR A 586 10.59 -25.49 12.11
N GLY A 587 10.28 -26.43 13.01
CA GLY A 587 8.96 -27.11 13.09
C GLY A 587 8.64 -28.03 11.89
N LEU A 588 9.62 -28.25 11.02
CA LEU A 588 9.47 -29.01 9.78
C LEU A 588 10.73 -29.84 9.50
N VAL A 589 10.57 -30.87 8.68
CA VAL A 589 11.72 -31.59 8.13
C VAL A 589 12.37 -30.71 7.06
N ILE A 590 13.70 -30.62 7.08
CA ILE A 590 14.45 -29.86 6.09
C ILE A 590 14.14 -30.39 4.68
N ASP A 591 13.56 -29.54 3.84
CA ASP A 591 13.29 -29.81 2.43
C ASP A 591 13.57 -28.57 1.59
N ARG A 592 14.76 -28.55 0.98
CA ARG A 592 15.19 -27.42 0.15
C ARG A 592 14.41 -27.28 -1.15
N THR A 593 13.89 -28.38 -1.69
CA THR A 593 13.11 -28.34 -2.93
C THR A 593 11.78 -27.64 -2.67
N GLN A 594 11.12 -28.01 -1.58
CA GLN A 594 9.88 -27.37 -1.14
C GLN A 594 10.12 -25.91 -0.74
N ALA A 595 11.20 -25.61 -0.03
CA ALA A 595 11.58 -24.24 0.30
C ALA A 595 11.74 -23.35 -0.95
N ASN A 596 12.46 -23.85 -1.95
CA ASN A 596 12.68 -23.12 -3.20
C ASN A 596 11.38 -22.89 -3.99
N ALA A 597 10.44 -23.84 -3.98
CA ALA A 597 9.12 -23.65 -4.58
C ALA A 597 8.33 -22.51 -3.92
N LEU A 598 8.39 -22.42 -2.59
CA LEU A 598 7.75 -21.35 -1.82
C LEU A 598 8.45 -19.99 -2.02
N TYR A 599 9.78 -19.96 -2.05
CA TYR A 599 10.52 -18.74 -2.37
C TYR A 599 10.22 -18.22 -3.77
N ALA A 600 10.12 -19.11 -4.77
CA ALA A 600 9.71 -18.74 -6.12
C ALA A 600 8.28 -18.17 -6.14
N ALA A 601 7.33 -18.81 -5.45
CA ALA A 601 5.96 -18.33 -5.36
C ALA A 601 5.84 -16.95 -4.68
N ALA A 602 6.58 -16.71 -3.60
CA ALA A 602 6.64 -15.41 -2.95
C ALA A 602 7.30 -14.35 -3.85
N SER A 603 8.40 -14.71 -4.53
CA SER A 603 9.09 -13.87 -5.51
C SER A 603 8.18 -13.46 -6.66
N ASP A 604 7.38 -14.38 -7.21
CA ASP A 604 6.43 -14.13 -8.31
C ASP A 604 5.30 -13.15 -7.90
N LYS A 605 5.03 -13.06 -6.59
CA LYS A 605 4.08 -12.09 -6.01
C LYS A 605 4.73 -10.76 -5.63
N GLY A 606 6.04 -10.63 -5.78
CA GLY A 606 6.77 -9.39 -5.52
C GLY A 606 7.49 -9.33 -4.17
N ASP A 607 7.52 -10.41 -3.38
CA ASP A 607 8.11 -10.36 -2.03
C ASP A 607 9.65 -10.20 -2.07
N PRO A 608 10.21 -9.15 -1.44
CA PRO A 608 11.64 -8.89 -1.52
C PRO A 608 12.51 -9.96 -0.85
N TYR A 609 12.04 -10.62 0.23
CA TYR A 609 12.81 -11.73 0.81
C TYR A 609 12.69 -12.99 -0.04
N GLY A 610 11.52 -13.28 -0.61
CA GLY A 610 11.29 -14.35 -1.58
C GLY A 610 12.22 -14.18 -2.79
N MET A 611 12.28 -12.98 -3.36
CA MET A 611 13.24 -12.62 -4.41
C MET A 611 14.69 -12.85 -3.96
N THR A 612 15.03 -12.48 -2.72
CA THR A 612 16.39 -12.65 -2.21
C THR A 612 16.77 -14.12 -2.05
N SER A 613 15.94 -14.92 -1.37
CA SER A 613 16.20 -16.34 -1.15
C SER A 613 16.16 -17.14 -2.43
N TRP A 614 15.19 -16.86 -3.32
CA TRP A 614 15.13 -17.48 -4.63
C TRP A 614 16.29 -17.06 -5.52
N GLY A 615 16.65 -15.77 -5.49
CA GLY A 615 17.80 -15.22 -6.18
C GLY A 615 19.11 -15.88 -5.74
N ARG A 616 19.34 -16.05 -4.43
CA ARG A 616 20.48 -16.81 -3.88
C ARG A 616 20.50 -18.25 -4.35
N ALA A 617 19.35 -18.93 -4.34
CA ALA A 617 19.25 -20.33 -4.75
C ALA A 617 19.62 -20.50 -6.23
N LEU A 618 19.09 -19.65 -7.12
CA LEU A 618 19.42 -19.65 -8.54
C LEU A 618 20.87 -19.23 -8.81
N PHE A 619 21.37 -18.21 -8.10
CA PHE A 619 22.73 -17.70 -8.29
C PHE A 619 23.80 -18.72 -7.91
N ASN A 620 23.57 -19.50 -6.83
CA ASN A 620 24.55 -20.44 -6.29
C ASN A 620 24.24 -21.91 -6.60
N GLY A 621 23.07 -22.22 -7.17
CA GLY A 621 22.63 -23.61 -7.41
C GLY A 621 22.21 -24.38 -6.16
N TYR A 622 21.68 -23.69 -5.15
CA TYR A 622 21.29 -24.35 -3.89
C TYR A 622 19.98 -25.12 -4.04
N GLY A 623 20.07 -26.41 -4.31
CA GLY A 623 18.91 -27.29 -4.46
C GLY A 623 18.14 -27.09 -5.76
N VAL A 624 18.69 -26.32 -6.71
CA VAL A 624 18.13 -26.08 -8.06
C VAL A 624 19.24 -25.97 -9.08
N LYS A 625 18.90 -26.14 -10.37
CA LYS A 625 19.84 -25.86 -11.46
C LYS A 625 20.19 -24.36 -11.44
N PRO A 626 21.48 -23.99 -11.46
CA PRO A 626 21.87 -22.59 -11.46
C PRO A 626 21.32 -21.81 -12.66
N ASP A 627 20.86 -20.60 -12.41
CA ASP A 627 20.56 -19.56 -13.39
C ASP A 627 21.09 -18.23 -12.82
N THR A 628 22.37 -17.96 -13.08
CA THR A 628 23.10 -16.88 -12.44
C THR A 628 22.58 -15.50 -12.82
N ALA A 629 22.16 -15.33 -14.08
CA ALA A 629 21.59 -14.09 -14.58
C ALA A 629 20.23 -13.80 -13.93
N LYS A 630 19.34 -14.79 -13.86
CA LYS A 630 18.06 -14.62 -13.17
C LYS A 630 18.25 -14.40 -11.67
N GLY A 631 19.19 -15.13 -11.05
CA GLY A 631 19.52 -14.96 -9.63
C GLY A 631 20.00 -13.54 -9.31
N LEU A 632 20.89 -12.98 -10.14
CA LEU A 632 21.37 -11.61 -10.00
C LEU A 632 20.26 -10.57 -10.19
N ASP A 633 19.37 -10.75 -11.19
CA ASP A 633 18.23 -9.85 -11.43
C ASP A 633 17.29 -9.79 -10.22
N LEU A 634 16.98 -10.94 -9.62
CA LEU A 634 16.12 -11.00 -8.42
C LEU A 634 16.76 -10.31 -7.22
N LEU A 635 18.07 -10.46 -7.02
CA LEU A 635 18.80 -9.75 -5.95
C LEU A 635 18.79 -8.24 -6.17
N LEU A 636 19.00 -7.77 -7.40
CA LEU A 636 18.95 -6.35 -7.75
C LEU A 636 17.54 -5.77 -7.51
N LYS A 637 16.49 -6.50 -7.89
CA LYS A 637 15.09 -6.11 -7.62
C LYS A 637 14.79 -6.03 -6.13
N ALA A 638 15.18 -7.03 -5.35
CA ALA A 638 15.01 -7.02 -3.90
C ALA A 638 15.74 -5.82 -3.26
N ALA A 639 16.97 -5.53 -3.70
CA ALA A 639 17.72 -4.38 -3.24
C ALA A 639 17.04 -3.04 -3.63
N ALA A 640 16.47 -2.95 -4.83
CA ALA A 640 15.71 -1.77 -5.27
C ALA A 640 14.45 -1.51 -4.44
N MET A 641 13.91 -2.55 -3.81
CA MET A 641 12.79 -2.49 -2.84
C MET A 641 13.24 -2.21 -1.40
N GLY A 642 14.55 -2.03 -1.17
CA GLY A 642 15.13 -1.70 0.12
C GLY A 642 15.62 -2.89 0.94
N HIS A 643 15.64 -4.11 0.40
CA HIS A 643 16.07 -5.30 1.14
C HIS A 643 17.59 -5.32 1.39
N THR A 644 18.00 -5.08 2.63
CA THR A 644 19.40 -4.84 2.98
C THR A 644 20.26 -6.10 2.90
N TYR A 645 19.72 -7.29 3.16
CA TYR A 645 20.49 -8.52 2.95
C TYR A 645 20.79 -8.78 1.47
N ALA A 646 19.91 -8.37 0.55
CA ALA A 646 20.20 -8.46 -0.88
C ALA A 646 21.31 -7.47 -1.27
N MET A 647 21.32 -6.26 -0.70
CA MET A 647 22.41 -5.30 -0.88
C MET A 647 23.74 -5.87 -0.38
N ASN A 648 23.75 -6.54 0.78
CA ASN A 648 24.93 -7.21 1.33
C ASN A 648 25.42 -8.36 0.43
N ASP A 649 24.50 -9.16 -0.12
CA ASP A 649 24.85 -10.24 -1.04
C ASP A 649 25.44 -9.69 -2.35
N LEU A 650 24.82 -8.65 -2.91
CA LEU A 650 25.31 -7.97 -4.11
C LEU A 650 26.68 -7.35 -3.87
N ALA A 651 26.90 -6.73 -2.71
CA ALA A 651 28.21 -6.22 -2.32
C ALA A 651 29.26 -7.33 -2.27
N ALA A 652 28.94 -8.49 -1.69
CA ALA A 652 29.85 -9.64 -1.70
C ALA A 652 30.11 -10.17 -3.11
N ILE A 653 29.06 -10.29 -3.95
CA ILE A 653 29.17 -10.73 -5.35
C ILE A 653 30.08 -9.80 -6.14
N PHE A 654 29.90 -8.47 -6.04
CA PHE A 654 30.70 -7.50 -6.77
C PHE A 654 32.09 -7.29 -6.16
N THR A 655 32.28 -7.55 -4.87
CA THR A 655 33.64 -7.52 -4.29
C THR A 655 34.49 -8.68 -4.82
N GLU A 656 33.92 -9.88 -4.85
CA GLU A 656 34.66 -11.11 -5.15
C GLU A 656 34.69 -11.47 -6.64
N GLY A 657 33.64 -11.12 -7.39
CA GLY A 657 33.40 -11.61 -8.75
C GLY A 657 33.14 -13.11 -8.77
N ARG A 658 31.87 -13.53 -8.74
CA ARG A 658 31.47 -14.94 -8.64
C ARG A 658 30.50 -15.36 -9.72
N ASN A 659 30.53 -16.65 -10.07
CA ASN A 659 29.54 -17.30 -10.94
C ASN A 659 29.32 -16.59 -12.29
N GLY A 660 30.40 -16.04 -12.88
CA GLY A 660 30.38 -15.31 -14.15
C GLY A 660 30.19 -13.80 -14.04
N VAL A 661 29.90 -13.27 -12.84
CA VAL A 661 29.85 -11.82 -12.58
C VAL A 661 31.27 -11.30 -12.34
N THR A 662 31.63 -10.21 -13.02
CA THR A 662 32.95 -9.57 -12.84
C THR A 662 33.00 -8.79 -11.53
N ALA A 663 34.14 -8.82 -10.85
CA ALA A 663 34.35 -8.02 -9.66
C ALA A 663 34.33 -6.51 -9.98
N ASP A 664 33.56 -5.75 -9.23
CA ASP A 664 33.52 -4.29 -9.19
C ASP A 664 33.36 -3.82 -7.73
N PRO A 665 34.49 -3.64 -7.01
CA PRO A 665 34.46 -3.18 -5.62
C PRO A 665 33.82 -1.81 -5.40
N ALA A 666 33.86 -0.90 -6.39
CA ALA A 666 33.22 0.41 -6.27
C ALA A 666 31.68 0.26 -6.31
N ARG A 667 31.17 -0.62 -7.17
CA ARG A 667 29.77 -1.00 -7.18
C ARG A 667 29.34 -1.69 -5.89
N ALA A 668 30.19 -2.56 -5.34
CA ALA A 668 29.92 -3.18 -4.04
C ALA A 668 29.74 -2.13 -2.92
N VAL A 669 30.61 -1.12 -2.89
CA VAL A 669 30.52 -0.01 -1.93
C VAL A 669 29.21 0.76 -2.07
N ALA A 670 28.74 1.04 -3.28
CA ALA A 670 27.47 1.75 -3.49
C ALA A 670 26.27 1.01 -2.85
N PHE A 671 26.23 -0.33 -2.93
CA PHE A 671 25.21 -1.13 -2.24
C PHE A 671 25.36 -1.09 -0.71
N LEU A 672 26.59 -1.15 -0.20
CA LEU A 672 26.83 -1.04 1.24
C LEU A 672 26.45 0.33 1.78
N GLU A 673 26.77 1.42 1.06
CA GLU A 673 26.35 2.78 1.43
C GLU A 673 24.83 2.90 1.45
N ALA A 674 24.13 2.31 0.49
CA ALA A 674 22.66 2.25 0.48
C ALA A 674 22.11 1.49 1.71
N GLY A 675 22.77 0.41 2.13
CA GLY A 675 22.42 -0.31 3.37
C GLY A 675 22.71 0.51 4.63
N VAL A 676 23.84 1.23 4.68
CA VAL A 676 24.18 2.14 5.80
C VAL A 676 23.17 3.27 5.96
N GLN A 677 22.66 3.83 4.85
CA GLN A 677 21.59 4.83 4.89
C GLN A 677 20.31 4.29 5.56
N ARG A 678 20.05 2.98 5.44
CA ARG A 678 18.94 2.25 6.08
C ARG A 678 19.26 1.74 7.49
N GLN A 679 20.37 2.18 8.08
CA GLN A 679 20.85 1.71 9.39
C GLN A 679 21.17 0.21 9.44
N ASP A 680 21.46 -0.43 8.30
CA ASP A 680 21.79 -1.86 8.29
C ASP A 680 23.15 -2.13 8.92
N MET A 681 23.13 -2.86 10.04
CA MET A 681 24.33 -3.12 10.83
C MET A 681 25.36 -4.00 10.11
N TYR A 682 24.91 -4.92 9.25
CA TYR A 682 25.80 -5.78 8.46
C TYR A 682 26.51 -4.98 7.36
N SER A 683 25.79 -4.08 6.68
CA SER A 683 26.33 -3.16 5.69
C SER A 683 27.40 -2.27 6.31
N MET A 684 27.16 -1.75 7.52
CA MET A 684 28.16 -0.96 8.26
C MET A 684 29.43 -1.75 8.54
N ASN A 685 29.32 -2.99 9.03
CA ASN A 685 30.49 -3.83 9.27
C ASN A 685 31.23 -4.19 7.97
N LEU A 686 30.51 -4.50 6.88
CA LEU A 686 31.13 -4.79 5.58
C LEU A 686 31.82 -3.55 4.99
N LEU A 687 31.18 -2.38 5.05
CA LEU A 687 31.76 -1.13 4.57
C LEU A 687 32.98 -0.71 5.40
N GLY A 688 32.93 -0.92 6.72
CA GLY A 688 34.09 -0.71 7.60
C GLY A 688 35.28 -1.57 7.19
N ARG A 689 35.06 -2.83 6.81
CA ARG A 689 36.12 -3.70 6.28
C ARG A 689 36.69 -3.18 4.96
N ASN A 690 35.83 -2.67 4.07
CA ASN A 690 36.26 -2.08 2.80
C ASN A 690 37.12 -0.83 3.02
N TYR A 691 36.73 0.07 3.93
CA TYR A 691 37.55 1.24 4.31
C TYR A 691 38.88 0.84 4.95
N LEU A 692 38.89 -0.20 5.79
CA LEU A 692 40.13 -0.68 6.42
C LEU A 692 41.11 -1.27 5.40
N ALA A 693 40.58 -1.95 4.37
CA ALA A 693 41.35 -2.61 3.32
C ALA A 693 41.67 -1.71 2.11
N GLY A 694 40.93 -0.62 1.91
CA GLY A 694 40.98 0.20 0.68
C GLY A 694 40.36 -0.51 -0.53
N VAL A 695 39.31 -1.31 -0.32
CA VAL A 695 38.65 -2.09 -1.38
C VAL A 695 37.43 -1.33 -1.88
N GLY A 696 37.50 -0.81 -3.11
CA GLY A 696 36.42 -0.02 -3.72
C GLY A 696 36.28 1.41 -3.20
N VAL A 697 36.97 1.74 -2.11
CA VAL A 697 37.06 3.07 -1.48
C VAL A 697 38.51 3.39 -1.14
N GLU A 698 38.81 4.68 -0.94
CA GLU A 698 40.08 5.08 -0.35
C GLU A 698 40.20 4.51 1.08
N LYS A 699 41.39 4.04 1.43
CA LYS A 699 41.65 3.44 2.74
C LYS A 699 41.50 4.50 3.83
N ASP A 700 40.54 4.31 4.73
CA ASP A 700 40.27 5.20 5.85
C ASP A 700 39.95 4.40 7.13
N PRO A 701 40.97 4.10 7.95
CA PRO A 701 40.78 3.38 9.21
C PRO A 701 39.91 4.12 10.22
N LYS A 702 39.82 5.46 10.19
CA LYS A 702 38.97 6.21 11.13
C LYS A 702 37.50 6.05 10.77
N GLN A 703 37.16 6.10 9.48
CA GLN A 703 35.81 5.78 9.04
C GLN A 703 35.44 4.33 9.32
N ALA A 704 36.37 3.39 9.11
CA ALA A 704 36.17 1.99 9.49
C ALA A 704 35.83 1.84 10.98
N GLN A 705 36.58 2.50 11.86
CA GLN A 705 36.33 2.50 13.30
C GLN A 705 34.91 2.98 13.63
N GLY A 706 34.50 4.13 13.06
CA GLY A 706 33.16 4.69 13.30
C GLY A 706 32.03 3.76 12.84
N LEU A 707 32.20 3.13 11.67
CA LEU A 707 31.24 2.15 11.16
C LEU A 707 31.16 0.89 12.02
N PHE A 708 32.30 0.34 12.47
CA PHE A 708 32.31 -0.82 13.37
C PHE A 708 31.69 -0.51 14.72
N GLN A 709 31.98 0.68 15.28
CA GLN A 709 31.38 1.12 16.53
C GLN A 709 29.85 1.19 16.40
N LYS A 710 29.35 1.84 15.35
CA LYS A 710 27.92 1.95 15.10
C LYS A 710 27.25 0.59 14.87
N ALA A 711 27.88 -0.29 14.08
CA ALA A 711 27.39 -1.66 13.89
C ALA A 711 27.34 -2.43 15.22
N MET A 712 28.37 -2.30 16.06
CA MET A 712 28.42 -2.91 17.39
C MET A 712 27.30 -2.38 18.30
N ASP A 713 27.04 -1.07 18.28
CA ASP A 713 25.99 -0.44 19.08
C ASP A 713 24.59 -0.91 18.65
N LEU A 714 24.40 -1.19 17.36
CA LEU A 714 23.19 -1.80 16.80
C LEU A 714 23.10 -3.33 17.03
N GLY A 715 24.05 -3.93 17.74
CA GLY A 715 24.01 -5.34 18.13
C GLY A 715 24.69 -6.31 17.16
N GLN A 716 25.42 -5.82 16.15
CA GLN A 716 26.03 -6.69 15.13
C GLN A 716 27.04 -7.68 15.76
N PRO A 717 27.00 -8.99 15.42
CA PRO A 717 27.84 -10.01 16.08
C PRO A 717 29.36 -9.92 15.83
N TYR A 718 29.76 -9.57 14.60
CA TYR A 718 31.15 -9.59 14.10
C TYR A 718 31.91 -8.26 14.27
N ALA A 719 31.20 -7.15 14.42
CA ALA A 719 31.74 -5.81 14.51
C ALA A 719 32.64 -5.61 15.74
N PRO A 720 32.33 -6.18 16.93
CA PRO A 720 33.26 -6.12 18.06
C PRO A 720 34.61 -6.77 17.73
N ALA A 721 34.64 -7.91 17.04
CA ALA A 721 35.91 -8.54 16.65
C ALA A 721 36.67 -7.74 15.58
N SER A 722 35.96 -7.11 14.63
CA SER A 722 36.56 -6.18 13.66
C SER A 722 37.25 -5.00 14.36
N LEU A 723 36.57 -4.39 15.33
CA LEU A 723 37.12 -3.29 16.13
C LEU A 723 38.25 -3.77 17.06
N ALA A 724 38.12 -4.96 17.65
CA ALA A 724 39.14 -5.58 18.48
C ALA A 724 40.46 -5.79 17.73
N ARG A 725 40.40 -6.26 16.47
CA ARG A 725 41.58 -6.40 15.62
C ARG A 725 42.26 -5.05 15.36
N MET A 726 41.49 -3.97 15.19
CA MET A 726 42.06 -2.63 15.06
C MET A 726 42.83 -2.19 16.32
N TYR A 727 42.26 -2.39 17.51
CA TYR A 727 42.94 -2.10 18.78
C TYR A 727 44.13 -3.02 19.03
N ARG A 728 44.03 -4.30 18.68
CA ARG A 728 45.14 -5.26 18.78
C ARG A 728 46.32 -4.83 17.91
N ASP A 729 46.03 -4.40 16.68
CA ASP A 729 47.05 -4.12 15.67
C ASP A 729 47.46 -2.64 15.60
N GLY A 730 46.81 -1.75 16.37
CA GLY A 730 47.08 -0.30 16.36
C GLY A 730 46.71 0.39 15.03
N VAL A 731 45.71 -0.12 14.31
CA VAL A 731 45.33 0.38 12.98
C VAL A 731 44.18 1.38 13.10
N GLY A 732 44.46 2.66 12.85
CA GLY A 732 43.47 3.74 12.95
C GLY A 732 43.13 4.19 14.37
N VAL A 733 43.63 3.46 15.37
CA VAL A 733 43.49 3.69 16.81
C VAL A 733 44.83 3.43 17.50
N GLU A 734 45.00 3.97 18.71
CA GLU A 734 46.14 3.58 19.56
C GLU A 734 46.02 2.10 19.96
N GLN A 735 47.14 1.38 19.96
CA GLN A 735 47.13 -0.04 20.32
C GLN A 735 46.68 -0.20 21.77
N ASN A 736 45.67 -1.05 21.99
CA ASN A 736 45.13 -1.33 23.31
C ASN A 736 44.68 -2.80 23.41
N LEU A 737 45.51 -3.64 24.02
CA LEU A 737 45.25 -5.08 24.11
C LEU A 737 44.13 -5.42 25.11
N ASP A 738 43.92 -4.60 26.13
CA ASP A 738 42.84 -4.80 27.11
C ASP A 738 41.47 -4.51 26.47
N GLU A 739 41.38 -3.45 25.67
CA GLU A 739 40.17 -3.14 24.92
C GLU A 739 39.92 -4.18 23.81
N ALA A 740 40.97 -4.61 23.10
CA ALA A 740 40.85 -5.73 22.15
C ALA A 740 40.34 -7.00 22.84
N GLN A 741 40.83 -7.31 24.04
CA GLN A 741 40.35 -8.44 24.84
C GLN A 741 38.85 -8.30 25.13
N ARG A 742 38.42 -7.18 25.70
CA ARG A 742 37.01 -6.91 26.03
C ARG A 742 36.09 -7.08 24.81
N LEU A 743 36.52 -6.55 23.65
CA LEU A 743 35.75 -6.59 22.42
C LEU A 743 35.69 -8.01 21.80
N PHE A 744 36.76 -8.80 21.84
CA PHE A 744 36.70 -10.20 21.40
C PHE A 744 35.80 -11.06 22.30
N GLU A 745 35.78 -10.78 23.60
CA GLU A 745 34.87 -11.45 24.54
C GLU A 745 33.41 -11.08 24.25
N LEU A 746 33.13 -9.81 23.94
CA LEU A 746 31.81 -9.37 23.47
C LEU A 746 31.41 -10.04 22.15
N ALA A 747 32.33 -10.13 21.18
CA ALA A 747 32.08 -10.84 19.92
C ALA A 747 31.70 -12.30 20.18
N THR A 748 32.45 -12.99 21.05
CA THR A 748 32.16 -14.37 21.47
C THR A 748 30.78 -14.49 22.12
N ALA A 749 30.44 -13.54 23.02
CA ALA A 749 29.13 -13.53 23.67
C ALA A 749 27.98 -13.38 22.67
N ARG A 750 28.21 -12.64 21.57
CA ARG A 750 27.27 -12.47 20.45
C ARG A 750 27.33 -13.59 19.40
N GLY A 751 28.17 -14.62 19.61
CA GLY A 751 28.22 -15.80 18.75
C GLY A 751 29.27 -15.76 17.64
N ASP A 752 30.18 -14.78 17.62
CA ASP A 752 31.27 -14.73 16.63
C ASP A 752 32.37 -15.76 16.96
N GLN A 753 32.42 -16.83 16.16
CA GLN A 753 33.45 -17.86 16.25
C GLN A 753 34.88 -17.33 15.97
N SER A 754 35.02 -16.35 15.08
CA SER A 754 36.33 -15.74 14.78
C SER A 754 36.79 -14.87 15.95
N GLY A 755 35.89 -14.12 16.58
CA GLY A 755 36.18 -13.37 17.80
C GLY A 755 36.64 -14.27 18.95
N ALA A 756 36.00 -15.43 19.13
CA ALA A 756 36.45 -16.42 20.11
C ALA A 756 37.84 -16.99 19.79
N TYR A 757 38.11 -17.29 18.51
CA TYR A 757 39.42 -17.75 18.07
C TYR A 757 40.51 -16.70 18.29
N ASP A 758 40.24 -15.44 17.91
CA ASP A 758 41.14 -14.31 18.09
C ASP A 758 41.39 -14.01 19.58
N ARG A 759 40.38 -14.17 20.45
CA ARG A 759 40.55 -14.06 21.91
C ARG A 759 41.53 -15.09 22.47
N ALA A 760 41.42 -16.33 21.99
CA ALA A 760 42.34 -17.39 22.38
C ALA A 760 43.75 -17.11 21.84
N ALA A 761 43.86 -16.65 20.59
CA ALA A 761 45.13 -16.27 19.99
C ALA A 761 45.83 -15.14 20.76
N LEU A 762 45.07 -14.10 21.15
CA LEU A 762 45.57 -12.99 21.97
C LEU A 762 46.12 -13.46 23.32
N GLU A 763 45.48 -14.45 23.95
CA GLU A 763 45.99 -15.04 25.19
C GLU A 763 47.30 -15.80 24.96
N MET A 764 47.34 -16.63 23.92
CA MET A 764 48.52 -17.43 23.59
C MET A 764 49.73 -16.56 23.20
N GLN A 765 49.52 -15.37 22.65
CA GLN A 765 50.60 -14.41 22.34
C GLN A 765 51.39 -13.97 23.57
N LYS A 766 50.84 -14.10 24.78
CA LYS A 766 51.56 -13.82 26.04
C LYS A 766 52.66 -14.86 26.37
N GLY A 767 52.76 -15.94 25.58
CA GLY A 767 53.82 -16.94 25.72
C GLY A 767 53.82 -17.62 27.08
N ALA A 768 54.94 -17.57 27.80
CA ALA A 768 55.06 -18.16 29.14
C ALA A 768 54.09 -17.56 30.17
N ASN A 769 53.59 -16.34 29.93
CA ASN A 769 52.65 -15.65 30.82
C ASN A 769 51.17 -15.89 30.45
N ALA A 770 50.89 -16.71 29.42
CA ALA A 770 49.53 -16.97 28.97
C ALA A 770 48.75 -17.85 29.97
N ASP A 771 47.51 -17.47 30.27
CA ASP A 771 46.58 -18.40 30.93
C ASP A 771 46.06 -19.41 29.90
N GLN A 772 46.70 -20.58 29.88
CA GLN A 772 46.36 -21.68 28.98
C GLN A 772 44.90 -22.15 29.17
N THR A 773 44.31 -21.96 30.36
CA THR A 773 42.91 -22.32 30.64
C THR A 773 41.96 -21.40 29.88
N ILE A 774 42.25 -20.10 29.86
CA ILE A 774 41.49 -19.10 29.10
C ILE A 774 41.62 -19.39 27.60
N ALA A 775 42.82 -19.68 27.10
CA ALA A 775 43.02 -20.03 25.69
C ALA A 775 42.18 -21.26 25.27
N VAL A 776 42.19 -22.33 26.08
CA VAL A 776 41.36 -23.52 25.84
C VAL A 776 39.87 -23.20 25.88
N ARG A 777 39.42 -22.39 26.83
CA ARG A 777 38.02 -21.97 26.96
C ARG A 777 37.52 -21.30 25.69
N TYR A 778 38.25 -20.31 25.18
CA TYR A 778 37.83 -19.57 23.98
C TYR A 778 38.01 -20.37 22.69
N LEU A 779 38.96 -21.31 22.61
CA LEU A 779 39.00 -22.30 21.53
C LEU A 779 37.77 -23.21 21.54
N ALA A 780 37.31 -23.63 22.72
CA ALA A 780 36.08 -24.43 22.84
C ALA A 780 34.84 -23.63 22.40
N PHE A 781 34.76 -22.34 22.73
CA PHE A 781 33.73 -21.45 22.18
C PHE A 781 33.85 -21.30 20.66
N ALA A 782 35.04 -21.09 20.11
CA ALA A 782 35.26 -20.96 18.67
C ALA A 782 34.75 -22.21 17.93
N VAL A 783 35.08 -23.41 18.41
CA VAL A 783 34.58 -24.66 17.82
C VAL A 783 33.07 -24.82 18.03
N ALA A 784 32.54 -24.48 19.21
CA ALA A 784 31.11 -24.56 19.47
C ALA A 784 30.29 -23.62 18.56
N LEU A 785 30.80 -22.42 18.29
CA LEU A 785 30.09 -21.43 17.49
C LEU A 785 30.30 -21.63 15.98
N ASP A 786 31.31 -22.40 15.57
CA ASP A 786 31.60 -22.71 14.16
C ASP A 786 30.65 -23.76 13.54
N LEU A 787 29.38 -23.37 13.36
CA LEU A 787 28.34 -24.24 12.80
C LEU A 787 28.58 -24.61 11.33
N ARG A 788 29.28 -23.75 10.58
CA ARG A 788 29.56 -23.94 9.14
C ARG A 788 30.94 -24.57 8.86
N LYS A 789 31.72 -24.87 9.91
CA LYS A 789 33.08 -25.45 9.80
C LYS A 789 34.04 -24.57 9.02
N GLU A 790 33.92 -23.26 9.19
CA GLU A 790 34.73 -22.23 8.52
C GLU A 790 36.08 -22.01 9.23
N LEU A 791 36.24 -22.48 10.47
CA LEU A 791 37.45 -22.35 11.28
C LEU A 791 37.98 -23.72 11.77
N PRO A 792 38.34 -24.65 10.86
CA PRO A 792 38.86 -25.97 11.26
C PRO A 792 40.14 -25.88 12.12
N GLY A 793 40.91 -24.79 11.96
CA GLY A 793 42.09 -24.50 12.76
C GLY A 793 41.82 -24.37 14.26
N ALA A 794 40.60 -23.98 14.67
CA ALA A 794 40.24 -23.89 16.09
C ALA A 794 40.27 -25.27 16.76
N GLN A 795 39.65 -26.28 16.14
CA GLN A 795 39.67 -27.65 16.63
C GLN A 795 41.09 -28.23 16.65
N THR A 796 41.85 -28.04 15.57
CA THR A 796 43.25 -28.52 15.51
C THR A 796 44.14 -27.86 16.57
N THR A 797 43.87 -26.61 16.93
CA THR A 797 44.62 -25.91 17.97
C THR A 797 44.21 -26.42 19.35
N LEU A 798 42.90 -26.60 19.60
CA LEU A 798 42.36 -27.15 20.84
C LEU A 798 42.95 -28.54 21.16
N THR A 799 43.11 -29.41 20.15
CA THR A 799 43.61 -30.77 20.36
C THR A 799 45.05 -30.82 20.91
N LYS A 800 45.85 -29.77 20.69
CA LYS A 800 47.27 -29.72 21.10
C LYS A 800 47.49 -29.43 22.59
N PHE A 801 46.45 -28.98 23.31
CA PHE A 801 46.58 -28.64 24.73
C PHE A 801 46.61 -29.88 25.63
N GLU A 802 47.33 -29.76 26.75
CA GLU A 802 47.43 -30.82 27.75
C GLU A 802 46.08 -31.13 28.41
N VAL A 803 45.88 -32.40 28.78
CA VAL A 803 44.68 -32.90 29.46
C VAL A 803 44.37 -32.12 30.74
N LYS A 804 45.40 -31.73 31.50
CA LYS A 804 45.25 -30.96 32.75
C LYS A 804 44.57 -29.61 32.50
N THR A 805 45.05 -28.86 31.53
CA THR A 805 44.51 -27.54 31.15
C THR A 805 43.08 -27.67 30.63
N LYS A 806 42.83 -28.66 29.77
CA LYS A 806 41.48 -28.98 29.26
C LYS A 806 40.49 -29.30 30.37
N THR A 807 40.92 -30.07 31.37
CA THR A 807 40.09 -30.43 32.52
C THR A 807 39.75 -29.20 33.38
N ALA A 808 40.70 -28.28 33.55
CA ALA A 808 40.48 -27.03 34.27
C ALA A 808 39.45 -26.13 33.56
N ALA A 809 39.58 -25.95 32.24
CA ALA A 809 38.64 -25.15 31.44
C ALA A 809 37.24 -25.77 31.44
N LEU A 810 37.14 -27.10 31.32
CA LEU A 810 35.86 -27.81 31.40
C LEU A 810 35.19 -27.62 32.76
N LYS A 811 35.97 -27.63 33.85
CA LYS A 811 35.45 -27.36 35.19
C LYS A 811 34.89 -25.94 35.31
N GLN A 812 35.54 -24.94 34.74
CA GLN A 812 35.04 -23.56 34.71
C GLN A 812 33.71 -23.47 33.95
N LEU A 813 33.66 -23.96 32.70
CA LEU A 813 32.44 -23.94 31.89
C LEU A 813 31.27 -24.66 32.57
N ARG A 814 31.51 -25.83 33.18
CA ARG A 814 30.47 -26.56 33.92
C ARG A 814 29.99 -25.82 35.17
N GLY A 815 30.82 -24.97 35.77
CA GLY A 815 30.45 -24.15 36.93
C GLY A 815 29.48 -23.01 36.59
N GLU A 816 29.40 -22.61 35.33
CA GLU A 816 28.52 -21.52 34.85
C GLU A 816 27.13 -22.01 34.43
N LEU A 817 26.98 -23.32 34.20
CA LEU A 817 25.73 -23.93 33.80
C LEU A 817 24.77 -24.02 34.99
N LYS A 818 23.54 -23.56 34.79
CA LYS A 818 22.42 -23.72 35.73
C LYS A 818 21.98 -25.18 35.86
N SER A 819 22.23 -25.99 34.83
CA SER A 819 21.84 -27.40 34.76
C SER A 819 23.04 -28.29 34.38
N LYS A 820 23.14 -29.46 35.00
CA LYS A 820 24.18 -30.43 34.66
C LYS A 820 23.96 -30.99 33.25
N ILE A 821 25.02 -31.01 32.46
CA ILE A 821 25.03 -31.65 31.13
C ILE A 821 25.76 -33.01 31.18
N PRO A 822 25.34 -34.02 30.39
CA PRO A 822 25.99 -35.32 30.35
C PRO A 822 27.45 -35.25 29.88
N ALA A 823 28.33 -36.04 30.50
CA ALA A 823 29.69 -36.26 30.03
C ALA A 823 29.68 -37.29 28.88
N LYS A 824 29.43 -36.84 27.65
CA LYS A 824 29.45 -37.68 26.43
C LYS A 824 30.63 -37.31 25.55
N GLY A 825 31.28 -38.32 24.96
CA GLY A 825 32.38 -38.16 24.02
C GLY A 825 33.75 -37.92 24.69
N SER A 826 34.73 -37.56 23.85
CA SER A 826 36.09 -37.21 24.27
C SER A 826 36.12 -35.97 25.18
N LEU A 827 37.27 -35.68 25.80
CA LEU A 827 37.41 -34.46 26.61
C LEU A 827 37.17 -33.18 25.79
N ASP A 828 37.57 -33.19 24.52
CA ASP A 828 37.35 -32.07 23.59
C ASP A 828 35.86 -31.95 23.25
N ASP A 829 35.16 -33.07 23.00
CA ASP A 829 33.70 -33.06 22.80
C ASP A 829 32.97 -32.49 24.03
N GLN A 830 33.41 -32.88 25.24
CA GLN A 830 32.83 -32.39 26.48
C GLN A 830 33.07 -30.88 26.67
N LEU A 831 34.25 -30.37 26.30
CA LEU A 831 34.56 -28.94 26.30
C LEU A 831 33.66 -28.16 25.35
N VAL A 832 33.57 -28.60 24.09
CA VAL A 832 32.76 -27.96 23.06
C VAL A 832 31.28 -27.99 23.43
N ASN A 833 30.78 -29.11 23.96
CA ASN A 833 29.39 -29.23 24.43
C ASN A 833 29.11 -28.32 25.63
N ALA A 834 30.06 -28.18 26.56
CA ALA A 834 29.93 -27.27 27.69
C ALA A 834 29.95 -25.79 27.25
N ALA A 835 30.88 -25.42 26.36
CA ALA A 835 30.96 -24.07 25.81
C ALA A 835 29.68 -23.70 25.05
N ARG A 836 29.18 -24.61 24.20
CA ARG A 836 27.88 -24.48 23.53
C ARG A 836 26.78 -24.24 24.56
N ALA A 837 26.62 -25.12 25.54
CA ALA A 837 25.57 -24.99 26.55
C ALA A 837 25.65 -23.68 27.36
N VAL A 838 26.85 -23.18 27.67
CA VAL A 838 27.04 -21.89 28.34
C VAL A 838 26.55 -20.75 27.47
N TRP A 839 26.94 -20.76 26.18
CA TRP A 839 26.51 -19.73 25.23
C TRP A 839 25.00 -19.76 25.00
N GLU A 840 24.43 -20.96 24.84
CA GLU A 840 23.00 -21.20 24.65
C GLU A 840 22.16 -20.74 25.84
N GLN A 841 22.66 -20.94 27.06
CA GLN A 841 22.02 -20.45 28.29
C GLN A 841 21.97 -18.92 28.35
N ALA A 842 23.00 -18.24 27.83
CA ALA A 842 23.07 -16.78 27.75
C ALA A 842 22.26 -16.22 26.56
N ASN A 843 22.01 -17.04 25.54
CA ASN A 843 21.33 -16.67 24.30
C ASN A 843 20.11 -17.60 24.07
N PRO A 844 19.06 -17.49 24.89
CA PRO A 844 17.92 -18.41 24.83
C PRO A 844 17.11 -18.31 23.54
N ARG A 845 17.21 -17.18 22.81
CA ARG A 845 16.53 -16.93 21.53
C ARG A 845 17.46 -17.07 20.31
N ARG A 846 18.53 -17.86 20.43
CA ARG A 846 19.50 -18.06 19.34
C ARG A 846 18.88 -18.67 18.06
N ASP A 847 17.73 -19.30 18.21
CA ASP A 847 16.94 -19.93 17.14
C ASP A 847 16.29 -18.90 16.22
N LEU A 848 16.19 -17.64 16.66
CA LEU A 848 15.73 -16.51 15.85
C LEU A 848 16.85 -15.87 15.01
N PHE A 849 18.10 -16.35 15.12
CA PHE A 849 19.31 -15.80 14.48
C PHE A 849 20.14 -16.89 13.80
#